data_AF-A0A0L8VMN7-F1
#
_entry.id   AF-A0A0L8VMN7-F1
#
_cell.length_a   1.000
_cell.length_b   1.000
_cell.length_c   1.000
_cell.angle_alpha   90.00
_cell.angle_beta   90.00
_cell.angle_gamma   90.00
#
_symmetry.space_group_name_H-M   'P 1'
#
loop_
_entity.id
_entity.type
_entity.pdbx_description
1 polymer ?
#
loop_
_entity_poly.entity_id
_entity_poly.type
_entity_poly.pdbx_seq_one_letter_code
_entity_poly.pdbx_strand_id
1 'polypeptide(L)'
;MWKWNVRRWAGARVNISKNRLSVINVGSRYLSTARSPLSKVRNIGIIAHIDAGKTTTTERMLYYAGISKHIGDVDTGDTITDFLEQERSRGITIQSAAISFPWRNTFAINLIDTPGHIDFTFEVIRALKVIDSCVVILDAVAGVEAQTEKVWKQSKSKPKICFINKMDRMGASFNHTVNDLINKFMRGTTTKPVLVNIPYYRKQPTSNDYVFQGVIDVVNGKRLTWNPENPDEIIVDELDGTSLEQCNRCRESMIETLTEYDEDLVQHFLEEAEGDYSKVSAQFLNASIRKLTMKNMIVPVLCGASFKNIGVQPLLDAIVNYLPSPIEAELPELNDKTVPMKYDPKVGCLVNNNKNLCIALAFKVITDPIRGKQIFIRIYSGTLNSGNTVYNSTTGEKFKLGKLLIPHAGTSQPVNILTAGQIGLLTGSTVENNISTGDTLITHSSKKDGLKSLDKKKELTLKINSIFIPPPVFGVSIEPRTLSNKKSMEEALNTLITEDPSLSISQNDETGQTVLNGMGELHLEIAKDRLVNDLKADVEFGQLMVSYKETINSETNIETYESDDGYRFSLSLLPNSDALPNCLAYPLGVNENFLIMEKNGNWDKEWKYQVSFESILNSIIASCIVGLQRGGKIANFPLYACSIKINSDWSVPPDIETPQEILKITRNLIFKALNDLKPEKYNLLEPIMNLDLTIPQSDVGTVLQDLTGARKAQILSIEDESSVSNSGASTCNSPENSNRIYIPSDAVTTLHATKDKKNTQETSSNVKKIIKAKVPLREITTYTNKLRSLSQGRGEFNIEYSDMEKVTNDRLQSILHDL
;
A
#
# COMPACT_ATOMS: atom_id res chain seq x y z
N MET A 1 26.02 42.33 -28.95
CA MET A 1 26.42 41.46 -27.81
C MET A 1 25.49 40.25 -27.69
N TRP A 2 25.16 39.63 -28.83
CA TRP A 2 24.20 38.53 -29.01
C TRP A 2 24.80 37.58 -30.04
N LYS A 3 25.72 36.72 -29.59
CA LYS A 3 26.34 35.60 -30.32
C LYS A 3 27.18 34.87 -29.27
N TRP A 4 26.63 33.82 -28.67
CA TRP A 4 27.28 32.72 -27.96
C TRP A 4 26.20 32.00 -27.14
N ASN A 5 25.56 30.97 -27.71
CA ASN A 5 24.95 29.81 -27.03
C ASN A 5 24.10 28.93 -27.99
N VAL A 6 24.60 28.65 -29.19
CA VAL A 6 24.04 27.61 -30.07
C VAL A 6 25.19 26.72 -30.57
N ARG A 7 25.65 25.82 -29.70
CA ARG A 7 26.54 24.69 -30.03
C ARG A 7 26.37 23.56 -29.01
N ARG A 8 25.49 22.61 -29.32
CA ARG A 8 25.36 21.21 -28.83
C ARG A 8 23.95 20.77 -29.24
N TRP A 9 23.71 20.24 -30.44
CA TRP A 9 24.09 18.90 -30.90
C TRP A 9 24.51 18.92 -32.39
N ALA A 10 25.81 18.94 -32.64
CA ALA A 10 26.47 18.50 -33.87
C ALA A 10 27.97 18.61 -33.59
N GLY A 11 28.64 17.47 -33.39
CA GLY A 11 30.06 17.47 -33.03
C GLY A 11 30.55 16.22 -32.31
N ALA A 12 30.00 15.04 -32.60
CA ALA A 12 30.86 13.89 -32.70
C ALA A 12 31.64 14.09 -34.01
N ARG A 13 32.97 14.00 -33.97
CA ARG A 13 33.79 13.94 -35.18
C ARG A 13 33.27 12.77 -36.01
N VAL A 14 32.55 13.10 -37.08
CA VAL A 14 32.31 12.20 -38.18
C VAL A 14 33.68 11.96 -38.82
N ASN A 15 34.33 10.87 -38.42
CA ASN A 15 35.27 10.25 -39.34
C ASN A 15 34.39 9.47 -40.32
N ILE A 16 34.39 9.91 -41.56
CA ILE A 16 33.71 9.30 -42.70
C ILE A 16 34.40 7.96 -42.98
N SER A 17 34.05 6.94 -42.20
CA SER A 17 34.07 5.52 -42.55
C SER A 17 33.70 4.73 -41.30
N LYS A 18 32.60 3.98 -41.36
CA LYS A 18 32.05 3.01 -40.38
C LYS A 18 30.94 3.55 -39.45
N ASN A 19 29.71 3.12 -39.76
CA ASN A 19 28.52 3.11 -38.91
C ASN A 19 28.80 2.36 -37.60
N ARG A 20 29.27 3.05 -36.55
CA ARG A 20 29.31 2.52 -35.18
C ARG A 20 28.98 3.61 -34.18
N LEU A 21 27.86 3.45 -33.48
CA LEU A 21 27.56 4.17 -32.25
C LEU A 21 28.05 3.35 -31.05
N SER A 22 29.36 3.35 -30.79
CA SER A 22 29.92 3.20 -29.44
C SER A 22 31.45 3.13 -29.48
N VAL A 23 32.10 4.09 -28.82
CA VAL A 23 33.22 3.80 -27.92
C VAL A 23 33.04 4.76 -26.75
N ILE A 24 32.38 4.29 -25.70
CA ILE A 24 32.44 4.95 -24.39
C ILE A 24 33.85 4.69 -23.88
N ASN A 25 34.67 5.73 -23.80
CA ASN A 25 35.97 5.65 -23.13
C ASN A 25 35.73 5.29 -21.66
N VAL A 26 36.04 4.05 -21.28
CA VAL A 26 35.94 3.46 -19.91
C VAL A 26 36.93 4.12 -18.92
N GLY A 27 37.55 5.25 -19.26
CA GLY A 27 38.67 5.85 -18.52
C GLY A 27 38.42 7.19 -17.83
N SER A 28 37.21 7.77 -17.86
CA SER A 28 36.98 9.09 -17.26
C SER A 28 36.19 8.99 -15.96
N ARG A 29 36.81 9.46 -14.85
CA ARG A 29 36.25 9.60 -13.49
C ARG A 29 34.74 9.77 -13.49
N TYR A 30 34.02 8.79 -12.91
CA TYR A 30 32.58 8.81 -12.72
C TYR A 30 32.13 10.15 -12.11
N LEU A 31 31.19 10.83 -12.78
CA LEU A 31 30.55 12.01 -12.18
C LEU A 31 29.77 11.55 -10.95
N SER A 32 30.18 11.99 -9.77
CA SER A 32 29.37 11.85 -8.56
C SER A 32 28.02 12.52 -8.78
N THR A 33 26.93 11.79 -8.54
CA THR A 33 25.55 12.29 -8.60
C THR A 33 25.33 13.48 -7.65
N ALA A 34 26.21 13.67 -6.67
CA ALA A 34 26.16 14.74 -5.68
C ALA A 34 26.22 16.17 -6.28
N ARG A 35 26.78 16.36 -7.49
CA ARG A 35 26.99 17.70 -8.10
C ARG A 35 26.12 17.98 -9.34
N SER A 36 25.14 17.13 -9.65
CA SER A 36 24.26 17.35 -10.79
C SER A 36 23.33 18.56 -10.54
N PRO A 37 23.15 19.46 -11.52
CA PRO A 37 22.19 20.55 -11.39
C PRO A 37 20.77 19.99 -11.32
N LEU A 38 19.90 20.62 -10.54
CA LEU A 38 18.49 20.23 -10.31
C LEU A 38 17.72 19.90 -11.60
N SER A 39 17.93 20.67 -12.68
CA SER A 39 17.27 20.42 -13.98
C SER A 39 17.64 19.10 -14.65
N LYS A 40 18.76 18.50 -14.24
CA LYS A 40 19.29 17.23 -14.75
C LYS A 40 19.11 16.08 -13.74
N VAL A 41 18.36 16.29 -12.67
CA VAL A 41 17.95 15.23 -11.76
C VAL A 41 16.61 14.68 -12.23
N ARG A 42 16.40 13.36 -12.09
CA ARG A 42 15.12 12.69 -12.28
C ARG A 42 14.86 11.82 -11.06
N ASN A 43 13.71 11.97 -10.41
CA ASN A 43 13.28 11.04 -9.37
C ASN A 43 12.12 10.21 -9.91
N ILE A 44 12.38 8.93 -10.09
CA ILE A 44 11.45 7.99 -10.69
C ILE A 44 11.15 6.86 -9.73
N GLY A 45 9.92 6.37 -9.75
CA GLY A 45 9.56 5.07 -9.17
C GLY A 45 9.20 4.10 -10.28
N ILE A 46 9.60 2.82 -10.16
CA ILE A 46 9.13 1.78 -11.06
C ILE A 46 7.96 1.04 -10.41
N ILE A 47 6.86 0.91 -11.15
CA ILE A 47 5.62 0.23 -10.75
C ILE A 47 5.38 -0.92 -11.71
N ALA A 48 5.12 -2.11 -11.20
CA ALA A 48 4.79 -3.27 -12.02
C ALA A 48 4.01 -4.31 -11.21
N HIS A 49 3.35 -5.25 -11.89
CA HIS A 49 2.86 -6.45 -11.22
C HIS A 49 3.99 -7.41 -10.86
N ILE A 50 3.67 -8.43 -10.06
CA ILE A 50 4.55 -9.56 -9.75
C ILE A 50 5.03 -10.17 -11.07
N ASP A 51 6.30 -10.50 -11.14
CA ASP A 51 6.96 -11.09 -12.31
C ASP A 51 6.92 -10.29 -13.61
N ALA A 52 6.40 -9.07 -13.68
CA ALA A 52 6.43 -8.24 -14.90
C ALA A 52 7.86 -7.84 -15.36
N GLY A 53 8.90 -8.25 -14.63
CA GLY A 53 10.31 -8.00 -14.94
C GLY A 53 10.81 -6.65 -14.43
N LYS A 54 10.26 -6.17 -13.31
CA LYS A 54 10.62 -4.92 -12.64
C LYS A 54 12.09 -4.88 -12.23
N THR A 55 12.49 -5.80 -11.36
CA THR A 55 13.85 -5.97 -10.86
C THR A 55 14.83 -6.21 -12.00
N THR A 56 14.48 -7.08 -12.95
CA THR A 56 15.30 -7.33 -14.15
C THR A 56 15.56 -6.04 -14.94
N THR A 57 14.54 -5.19 -15.10
CA THR A 57 14.68 -3.90 -15.80
C THR A 57 15.57 -2.95 -15.00
N THR A 58 15.40 -2.87 -13.67
CA THR A 58 16.26 -2.09 -12.77
C THR A 58 17.73 -2.51 -12.90
N GLU A 59 18.02 -3.81 -12.86
CA GLU A 59 19.39 -4.32 -13.00
C GLU A 59 20.01 -3.97 -14.36
N ARG A 60 19.25 -4.08 -15.46
CA ARG A 60 19.74 -3.64 -16.78
C ARG A 60 19.99 -2.14 -16.82
N MET A 61 19.18 -1.32 -16.15
CA MET A 61 19.45 0.12 -16.03
C MET A 61 20.77 0.40 -15.31
N LEU A 62 21.08 -0.32 -14.22
CA LEU A 62 22.32 -0.17 -13.46
C LEU A 62 23.55 -0.63 -14.24
N TYR A 63 23.42 -1.74 -14.99
CA TYR A 63 24.46 -2.23 -15.89
C TYR A 63 24.79 -1.19 -16.97
N TYR A 64 23.79 -0.70 -17.70
CA TYR A 64 24.01 0.30 -18.76
C TYR A 64 24.46 1.67 -18.24
N ALA A 65 24.13 2.02 -16.99
CA ALA A 65 24.69 3.18 -16.31
C ALA A 65 26.18 3.02 -15.95
N GLY A 66 26.75 1.82 -16.11
CA GLY A 66 28.16 1.50 -15.85
C GLY A 66 28.48 1.32 -14.36
N ILE A 67 27.47 1.07 -13.52
CA ILE A 67 27.66 0.80 -12.08
C ILE A 67 28.02 -0.66 -11.85
N SER A 68 27.24 -1.58 -12.43
CA SER A 68 27.54 -3.00 -12.36
C SER A 68 28.42 -3.43 -13.54
N LYS A 69 29.42 -4.26 -13.28
CA LYS A 69 30.27 -4.87 -14.33
C LYS A 69 29.67 -6.15 -14.90
N HIS A 70 28.73 -6.76 -14.18
CA HIS A 70 28.04 -7.97 -14.57
C HIS A 70 26.55 -7.75 -14.53
N ILE A 71 25.84 -8.46 -15.39
CA ILE A 71 24.40 -8.37 -15.40
C ILE A 71 23.84 -9.35 -14.36
N GLY A 72 23.26 -8.83 -13.29
CA GLY A 72 22.59 -9.65 -12.27
C GLY A 72 21.35 -10.34 -12.81
N ASP A 73 21.06 -11.54 -12.29
CA ASP A 73 19.86 -12.31 -12.60
C ASP A 73 19.10 -12.66 -11.31
N VAL A 74 17.78 -12.46 -11.34
CA VAL A 74 16.87 -12.66 -10.20
C VAL A 74 16.85 -14.14 -9.82
N ASP A 75 16.81 -15.03 -10.81
CA ASP A 75 16.75 -16.49 -10.60
C ASP A 75 18.02 -17.04 -9.93
N THR A 76 19.14 -16.32 -10.08
CA THR A 76 20.42 -16.67 -9.44
C THR A 76 20.63 -15.99 -8.09
N GLY A 77 19.78 -15.02 -7.73
CA GLY A 77 19.91 -14.25 -6.49
C GLY A 77 21.07 -13.24 -6.45
N ASP A 78 21.66 -12.92 -7.60
CA ASP A 78 22.84 -12.04 -7.75
C ASP A 78 22.46 -10.56 -7.99
N THR A 79 21.22 -10.17 -7.69
CA THR A 79 20.70 -8.81 -7.91
C THR A 79 21.21 -7.84 -6.83
N ILE A 80 21.38 -6.57 -7.21
CA ILE A 80 21.82 -5.48 -6.32
C ILE A 80 20.65 -4.94 -5.50
N THR A 81 19.44 -5.02 -6.04
CA THR A 81 18.22 -4.43 -5.45
C THR A 81 17.55 -5.29 -4.39
N ASP A 82 17.80 -6.60 -4.39
CA ASP A 82 17.17 -7.54 -3.45
C ASP A 82 18.11 -7.75 -2.25
N PHE A 83 17.77 -7.07 -1.15
CA PHE A 83 18.59 -7.00 0.06
C PHE A 83 18.32 -8.17 0.99
N LEU A 84 17.08 -8.67 1.02
CA LEU A 84 16.66 -9.74 1.92
C LEU A 84 16.85 -11.11 1.28
N GLU A 85 17.22 -12.12 2.08
CA GLU A 85 17.34 -13.50 1.61
C GLU A 85 16.00 -14.04 1.07
N GLN A 86 14.90 -13.63 1.69
CA GLN A 86 13.54 -13.99 1.27
C GLN A 86 13.15 -13.41 -0.10
N GLU A 87 13.62 -12.21 -0.43
CA GLU A 87 13.40 -11.61 -1.76
C GLU A 87 14.05 -12.48 -2.83
N ARG A 88 15.29 -12.93 -2.57
CA ARG A 88 16.04 -13.82 -3.47
C ARG A 88 15.42 -15.20 -3.57
N SER A 89 14.99 -15.80 -2.46
CA SER A 89 14.40 -17.14 -2.46
C SER A 89 13.03 -17.20 -3.15
N ARG A 90 12.25 -16.11 -3.07
CA ARG A 90 10.89 -16.03 -3.61
C ARG A 90 10.82 -15.33 -4.98
N GLY A 91 11.88 -14.65 -5.40
CA GLY A 91 11.92 -13.88 -6.65
C GLY A 91 11.04 -12.63 -6.65
N ILE A 92 10.66 -12.11 -5.47
CA ILE A 92 9.76 -10.94 -5.32
C ILE A 92 10.47 -9.79 -4.59
N THR A 93 10.15 -8.56 -4.97
CA THR A 93 10.59 -7.36 -4.23
C THR A 93 9.65 -7.10 -3.05
N ILE A 94 10.20 -7.04 -1.84
CA ILE A 94 9.47 -6.82 -0.58
C ILE A 94 9.72 -5.40 -0.07
N GLN A 95 10.98 -4.97 -0.02
CA GLN A 95 11.36 -3.64 0.42
C GLN A 95 11.73 -2.75 -0.78
N SER A 96 11.36 -1.47 -0.69
CA SER A 96 11.68 -0.54 -1.78
C SER A 96 13.18 -0.20 -1.87
N ALA A 97 13.84 -0.47 -3.00
CA ALA A 97 15.26 -0.15 -3.17
C ALA A 97 15.42 1.30 -3.68
N ALA A 98 16.09 2.16 -2.92
CA ALA A 98 16.39 3.53 -3.34
C ALA A 98 17.84 3.61 -3.86
N ILE A 99 18.01 3.85 -5.16
CA ILE A 99 19.30 3.79 -5.85
C ILE A 99 19.51 5.03 -6.71
N SER A 100 20.65 5.69 -6.57
CA SER A 100 21.05 6.82 -7.41
C SER A 100 22.16 6.46 -8.39
N PHE A 101 21.95 6.72 -9.69
CA PHE A 101 22.92 6.41 -10.75
C PHE A 101 23.00 7.49 -11.85
N PRO A 102 24.16 7.65 -12.51
CA PRO A 102 24.30 8.60 -13.61
C PRO A 102 23.82 8.02 -14.94
N TRP A 103 23.26 8.85 -15.81
CA TRP A 103 22.98 8.52 -17.21
C TRP A 103 23.63 9.54 -18.16
N ARG A 104 24.27 9.04 -19.24
CA ARG A 104 25.02 9.84 -20.23
C ARG A 104 26.03 10.83 -19.60
N ASN A 105 26.57 10.51 -18.42
CA ASN A 105 27.45 11.39 -17.62
C ASN A 105 26.92 12.82 -17.42
N THR A 106 25.61 13.00 -17.53
CA THR A 106 24.97 14.32 -17.58
C THR A 106 23.78 14.41 -16.64
N PHE A 107 23.03 13.32 -16.51
CA PHE A 107 21.84 13.24 -15.69
C PHE A 107 22.07 12.37 -14.47
N ALA A 108 21.43 12.71 -13.35
CA ALA A 108 21.37 11.87 -12.17
C ALA A 108 19.95 11.32 -12.04
N ILE A 109 19.81 10.00 -12.09
CA ILE A 109 18.54 9.30 -11.91
C ILE A 109 18.53 8.75 -10.49
N ASN A 110 17.53 9.14 -9.72
CA ASN A 110 17.20 8.56 -8.43
C ASN A 110 16.01 7.65 -8.65
N LEU A 111 16.24 6.36 -8.54
CA LEU A 111 15.26 5.32 -8.75
C LEU A 111 14.80 4.77 -7.41
N ILE A 112 13.49 4.63 -7.23
CA ILE A 112 12.87 3.84 -6.17
C ILE A 112 12.20 2.63 -6.83
N ASP A 113 12.76 1.45 -6.60
CA ASP A 113 12.14 0.21 -7.02
C ASP A 113 11.04 -0.17 -6.02
N THR A 114 9.80 -0.36 -6.48
CA THR A 114 8.65 -0.57 -5.57
C THR A 114 8.17 -2.02 -5.57
N PRO A 115 7.67 -2.53 -4.44
CA PRO A 115 7.12 -3.89 -4.37
C PRO A 115 6.00 -4.11 -5.38
N GLY A 116 6.02 -5.29 -6.01
CA GLY A 116 5.02 -5.70 -6.99
C GLY A 116 3.84 -6.45 -6.38
N HIS A 117 3.78 -6.63 -5.05
CA HIS A 117 2.77 -7.42 -4.33
C HIS A 117 1.84 -6.57 -3.45
N ILE A 118 0.55 -6.93 -3.37
CA ILE A 118 -0.50 -6.14 -2.71
C ILE A 118 -0.28 -5.96 -1.21
N ASP A 119 0.31 -6.96 -0.54
CA ASP A 119 0.56 -6.91 0.90
C ASP A 119 1.60 -5.84 1.30
N PHE A 120 2.37 -5.32 0.34
CA PHE A 120 3.33 -4.23 0.53
C PHE A 120 2.82 -2.90 -0.06
N THR A 121 1.50 -2.71 -0.09
CA THR A 121 0.92 -1.46 -0.62
C THR A 121 1.42 -0.22 0.12
N PHE A 122 1.72 -0.32 1.42
CA PHE A 122 2.28 0.81 2.17
C PHE A 122 3.67 1.24 1.66
N GLU A 123 4.55 0.31 1.28
CA GLU A 123 5.84 0.62 0.63
C GLU A 123 5.63 1.38 -0.70
N VAL A 124 4.61 0.99 -1.48
CA VAL A 124 4.25 1.67 -2.73
C VAL A 124 3.74 3.09 -2.46
N ILE A 125 2.80 3.28 -1.53
CA ILE A 125 2.25 4.60 -1.16
C ILE A 125 3.37 5.54 -0.69
N ARG A 126 4.26 5.02 0.16
CA ARG A 126 5.44 5.71 0.66
C ARG A 126 6.38 6.16 -0.46
N ALA A 127 6.66 5.29 -1.43
CA ALA A 127 7.48 5.63 -2.59
C ALA A 127 6.80 6.70 -3.48
N LEU A 128 5.50 6.55 -3.78
CA LEU A 128 4.74 7.47 -4.62
C LEU A 128 4.73 8.92 -4.07
N LYS A 129 4.79 9.09 -2.75
CA LYS A 129 4.83 10.42 -2.12
C LYS A 129 6.15 11.16 -2.37
N VAL A 130 7.24 10.41 -2.56
CA VAL A 130 8.62 10.94 -2.63
C VAL A 130 9.09 11.15 -4.07
N ILE A 131 8.60 10.35 -5.00
CA ILE A 131 8.98 10.44 -6.43
C ILE A 131 8.23 11.55 -7.17
N ASP A 132 8.83 12.01 -8.26
CA ASP A 132 8.25 13.04 -9.13
C ASP A 132 7.44 12.42 -10.28
N SER A 133 7.79 11.21 -10.69
CA SER A 133 7.22 10.52 -11.84
C SER A 133 7.38 9.01 -11.75
N CYS A 134 6.63 8.28 -12.58
CA CYS A 134 6.59 6.82 -12.54
C CYS A 134 6.94 6.18 -13.89
N VAL A 135 7.57 5.01 -13.83
CA VAL A 135 7.72 4.10 -14.97
C VAL A 135 6.87 2.86 -14.69
N VAL A 136 5.84 2.65 -15.50
CA VAL A 136 4.90 1.54 -15.37
C VAL A 136 5.34 0.42 -16.29
N ILE A 137 5.73 -0.72 -15.72
CA ILE A 137 6.13 -1.91 -16.48
C ILE A 137 4.94 -2.86 -16.58
N LEU A 138 4.63 -3.27 -17.80
CA LEU A 138 3.54 -4.21 -18.13
C LEU A 138 4.12 -5.47 -18.78
N ASP A 139 3.54 -6.62 -18.49
CA ASP A 139 3.89 -7.87 -19.15
C ASP A 139 3.16 -7.97 -20.50
N ALA A 140 3.89 -8.19 -21.60
CA ALA A 140 3.30 -8.34 -22.93
C ALA A 140 2.40 -9.57 -23.09
N VAL A 141 2.51 -10.58 -22.22
CA VAL A 141 1.69 -11.80 -22.24
C VAL A 141 0.41 -11.60 -21.41
N ALA A 142 0.56 -11.16 -20.16
CA ALA A 142 -0.57 -11.01 -19.23
C ALA A 142 -1.38 -9.72 -19.47
N GLY A 143 -0.76 -8.68 -20.02
CA GLY A 143 -1.39 -7.38 -20.22
C GLY A 143 -1.48 -6.58 -18.92
N VAL A 144 -2.65 -5.96 -18.68
CA VAL A 144 -2.86 -5.13 -17.49
C VAL A 144 -3.55 -5.93 -16.39
N GLU A 145 -2.84 -6.09 -15.27
CA GLU A 145 -3.32 -6.82 -14.09
C GLU A 145 -3.93 -5.91 -13.02
N ALA A 146 -4.77 -6.49 -12.16
CA ALA A 146 -5.58 -5.77 -11.19
C ALA A 146 -4.74 -4.92 -10.21
N GLN A 147 -3.57 -5.40 -9.84
CA GLN A 147 -2.71 -4.67 -8.92
C GLN A 147 -2.08 -3.44 -9.57
N THR A 148 -1.60 -3.56 -10.81
CA THR A 148 -1.07 -2.42 -11.56
C THR A 148 -2.14 -1.34 -11.73
N GLU A 149 -3.42 -1.73 -11.85
CA GLU A 149 -4.54 -0.79 -11.86
C GLU A 149 -4.71 -0.01 -10.55
N LYS A 150 -4.59 -0.68 -9.39
CA LYS A 150 -4.66 -0.02 -8.08
C LYS A 150 -3.55 1.02 -7.94
N VAL A 151 -2.31 0.66 -8.26
CA VAL A 151 -1.17 1.58 -8.16
C VAL A 151 -1.24 2.69 -9.22
N TRP A 152 -1.78 2.40 -10.41
CA TRP A 152 -2.06 3.43 -11.42
C TRP A 152 -3.03 4.50 -10.89
N LYS A 153 -4.12 4.09 -10.24
CA LYS A 153 -5.09 4.99 -9.61
C LYS A 153 -4.46 5.83 -8.50
N GLN A 154 -3.61 5.23 -7.68
CA GLN A 154 -2.87 5.94 -6.62
C GLN A 154 -1.87 6.97 -7.18
N SER A 155 -1.27 6.69 -8.34
CA SER A 155 -0.29 7.57 -8.99
C SER A 155 -0.93 8.58 -9.96
N LYS A 156 -2.26 8.79 -9.93
CA LYS A 156 -2.98 9.62 -10.92
C LYS A 156 -2.38 11.01 -11.14
N SER A 157 -1.88 11.69 -10.10
CA SER A 157 -1.29 13.03 -10.23
C SER A 157 0.11 13.07 -10.84
N LYS A 158 0.81 11.93 -10.94
CA LYS A 158 2.21 11.87 -11.36
C LYS A 158 2.36 11.58 -12.86
N PRO A 159 3.29 12.26 -13.59
CA PRO A 159 3.69 11.89 -14.95
C PRO A 159 4.20 10.46 -15.05
N LYS A 160 3.83 9.76 -16.14
CA LYS A 160 4.12 8.34 -16.32
C LYS A 160 4.67 8.04 -17.70
N ILE A 161 5.52 7.01 -17.77
CA ILE A 161 5.89 6.30 -19.00
C ILE A 161 5.47 4.84 -18.83
N CYS A 162 4.91 4.22 -19.86
CA CYS A 162 4.64 2.78 -19.88
C CYS A 162 5.75 2.06 -20.66
N PHE A 163 6.19 0.92 -20.13
CA PHE A 163 7.15 0.02 -20.77
C PHE A 163 6.56 -1.40 -20.82
N ILE A 164 6.21 -1.86 -22.01
CA ILE A 164 5.71 -3.22 -22.26
C ILE A 164 6.91 -4.16 -22.40
N ASN A 165 7.13 -4.96 -21.37
CA ASN A 165 8.26 -5.85 -21.22
C ASN A 165 7.91 -7.29 -21.63
N LYS A 166 8.92 -8.16 -21.72
CA LYS A 166 8.80 -9.57 -22.11
C LYS A 166 8.25 -9.81 -23.53
N MET A 167 8.54 -8.89 -24.45
CA MET A 167 8.20 -9.05 -25.87
C MET A 167 8.85 -10.28 -26.54
N ASP A 168 9.80 -10.94 -25.87
CA ASP A 168 10.47 -12.16 -26.30
C ASP A 168 9.71 -13.46 -25.96
N ARG A 169 8.66 -13.40 -25.14
CA ARG A 169 7.89 -14.58 -24.71
C ARG A 169 6.90 -15.04 -25.78
N MET A 170 6.66 -16.35 -25.82
CA MET A 170 5.56 -16.93 -26.60
C MET A 170 4.21 -16.40 -26.07
N GLY A 171 3.36 -15.92 -26.97
CA GLY A 171 2.08 -15.29 -26.62
C GLY A 171 2.18 -13.79 -26.30
N ALA A 172 3.36 -13.17 -26.38
CA ALA A 172 3.51 -11.73 -26.21
C ALA A 172 2.75 -10.97 -27.31
N SER A 173 1.90 -10.04 -26.89
CA SER A 173 1.08 -9.22 -27.79
C SER A 173 1.14 -7.76 -27.38
N PHE A 174 1.80 -6.95 -28.22
CA PHE A 174 1.89 -5.51 -28.01
C PHE A 174 0.52 -4.86 -28.24
N ASN A 175 -0.20 -5.30 -29.27
CA ASN A 175 -1.52 -4.77 -29.60
C ASN A 175 -2.52 -5.00 -28.46
N HIS A 176 -2.60 -6.23 -27.94
CA HIS A 176 -3.45 -6.59 -26.81
C HIS A 176 -3.13 -5.74 -25.58
N THR A 177 -1.85 -5.64 -25.20
CA THR A 177 -1.43 -4.90 -24.00
C THR A 177 -1.74 -3.40 -24.09
N VAL A 178 -1.58 -2.79 -25.27
CA VAL A 178 -1.95 -1.39 -25.48
C VAL A 178 -3.47 -1.19 -25.44
N ASN A 179 -4.26 -2.11 -26.01
CA ASN A 179 -5.72 -2.05 -25.89
C ASN A 179 -6.18 -2.20 -24.43
N ASP A 180 -5.56 -3.10 -23.69
CA ASP A 180 -5.79 -3.29 -22.27
C ASP A 180 -5.46 -2.02 -21.46
N LEU A 181 -4.33 -1.39 -21.77
CA LEU A 181 -3.94 -0.10 -21.20
C LEU A 181 -5.02 0.96 -21.45
N ILE A 182 -5.52 1.07 -22.68
CA ILE A 182 -6.58 2.03 -23.03
C ILE A 182 -7.86 1.72 -22.25
N ASN A 183 -8.31 0.47 -22.28
CA ASN A 183 -9.60 0.05 -21.73
C ASN A 183 -9.65 0.10 -20.21
N LYS A 184 -8.54 -0.21 -19.53
CA LYS A 184 -8.49 -0.30 -18.06
C LYS A 184 -7.99 0.98 -17.40
N PHE A 185 -6.96 1.63 -17.95
CA PHE A 185 -6.34 2.79 -17.29
C PHE A 185 -6.84 4.13 -17.80
N MET A 186 -7.29 4.19 -19.05
CA MET A 186 -7.59 5.46 -19.73
C MET A 186 -9.08 5.68 -19.98
N ARG A 187 -9.91 4.64 -19.77
CA ARG A 187 -11.37 4.72 -19.92
C ARG A 187 -11.96 5.76 -18.95
N GLY A 188 -12.64 6.76 -19.49
CA GLY A 188 -13.23 7.86 -18.71
C GLY A 188 -12.22 8.91 -18.23
N THR A 189 -10.98 8.88 -18.73
CA THR A 189 -9.96 9.91 -18.48
C THR A 189 -9.62 10.68 -19.76
N THR A 190 -9.10 11.90 -19.60
CA THR A 190 -8.62 12.71 -20.73
C THR A 190 -7.24 12.24 -21.23
N THR A 191 -6.60 11.29 -20.54
CA THR A 191 -5.23 10.86 -20.84
C THR A 191 -5.20 9.87 -22.01
N LYS A 192 -4.34 10.12 -23.02
CA LYS A 192 -4.17 9.24 -24.19
C LYS A 192 -2.78 8.59 -24.23
N PRO A 193 -2.64 7.34 -24.70
CA PRO A 193 -1.33 6.73 -24.92
C PRO A 193 -0.70 7.26 -26.22
N VAL A 194 0.61 7.43 -26.23
CA VAL A 194 1.39 7.79 -27.43
C VAL A 194 2.50 6.76 -27.62
N LEU A 195 2.50 6.06 -28.76
CA LEU A 195 3.46 5.00 -29.06
C LEU A 195 4.80 5.60 -29.51
N VAL A 196 5.80 5.63 -28.63
CA VAL A 196 7.14 6.18 -28.96
C VAL A 196 7.99 5.18 -29.72
N ASN A 197 7.86 3.90 -29.39
CA ASN A 197 8.44 2.81 -30.16
C ASN A 197 7.42 1.69 -30.36
N ILE A 198 7.68 0.84 -31.36
CA ILE A 198 6.87 -0.34 -31.69
C ILE A 198 7.80 -1.56 -31.86
N PRO A 199 7.32 -2.78 -31.61
CA PRO A 199 8.18 -3.96 -31.65
C PRO A 199 8.60 -4.31 -33.09
N TYR A 200 9.84 -4.73 -33.26
CA TYR A 200 10.36 -5.27 -34.52
C TYR A 200 10.62 -6.77 -34.40
N TYR A 201 9.96 -7.53 -35.26
CA TYR A 201 10.13 -8.97 -35.37
C TYR A 201 10.82 -9.33 -36.67
N ARG A 202 11.80 -10.24 -36.60
CA ARG A 202 12.43 -10.82 -37.76
C ARG A 202 12.01 -12.28 -37.90
N LYS A 203 11.65 -12.66 -39.11
CA LYS A 203 11.36 -14.05 -39.45
C LYS A 203 12.65 -14.86 -39.47
N GLN A 204 12.72 -15.95 -38.72
CA GLN A 204 13.86 -16.85 -38.77
C GLN A 204 13.85 -17.66 -40.08
N PRO A 205 15.00 -17.75 -40.79
CA PRO A 205 15.10 -18.53 -42.03
C PRO A 205 14.82 -20.03 -41.82
N THR A 206 15.11 -20.53 -40.62
CA THR A 206 15.12 -21.96 -40.27
C THR A 206 13.78 -22.49 -39.78
N SER A 207 13.00 -21.72 -39.01
CA SER A 207 11.77 -22.22 -38.36
C SER A 207 10.48 -21.54 -38.84
N ASN A 208 10.56 -20.56 -39.76
CA ASN A 208 9.42 -19.77 -40.23
C ASN A 208 8.73 -18.94 -39.11
N ASP A 209 9.26 -18.96 -37.89
CA ASP A 209 8.76 -18.21 -36.73
C ASP A 209 9.26 -16.76 -36.72
N TYR A 210 8.49 -15.89 -36.08
CA TYR A 210 8.87 -14.50 -35.84
C TYR A 210 9.55 -14.37 -34.48
N VAL A 211 10.77 -13.82 -34.45
CA VAL A 211 11.53 -13.59 -33.22
C VAL A 211 11.69 -12.09 -33.00
N PHE A 212 11.45 -11.66 -31.77
CA PHE A 212 11.67 -10.27 -31.34
C PHE A 212 13.17 -9.95 -31.37
N GLN A 213 13.58 -8.96 -32.18
CA GLN A 213 14.99 -8.61 -32.38
C GLN A 213 15.32 -7.14 -32.12
N GLY A 214 14.30 -6.30 -31.93
CA GLY A 214 14.52 -4.88 -31.75
C GLY A 214 13.24 -4.06 -31.68
N VAL A 215 13.40 -2.76 -31.81
CA VAL A 215 12.29 -1.80 -31.77
C VAL A 215 12.43 -0.80 -32.91
N ILE A 216 11.30 -0.30 -33.40
CA ILE A 216 11.25 0.81 -34.36
C ILE A 216 10.98 2.09 -33.54
N ASP A 217 11.88 3.05 -33.66
CA ASP A 217 11.72 4.39 -33.10
C ASP A 217 10.81 5.21 -34.02
N VAL A 218 9.56 5.44 -33.58
CA VAL A 218 8.54 6.16 -34.36
C VAL A 218 8.85 7.66 -34.45
N VAL A 219 9.56 8.20 -33.46
CA VAL A 219 9.90 9.63 -33.40
C VAL A 219 11.00 9.98 -34.40
N ASN A 220 12.00 9.11 -34.56
CA ASN A 220 13.08 9.32 -35.52
C ASN A 220 12.90 8.57 -36.86
N GLY A 221 11.94 7.63 -36.94
CA GLY A 221 11.72 6.82 -38.14
C GLY A 221 12.86 5.83 -38.41
N LYS A 222 13.44 5.24 -37.37
CA LYS A 222 14.61 4.36 -37.48
C LYS A 222 14.38 3.01 -36.82
N ARG A 223 15.05 1.97 -37.34
CA ARG A 223 15.07 0.65 -36.73
C ARG A 223 16.27 0.52 -35.80
N LEU A 224 16.03 0.08 -34.57
CA LEU A 224 17.06 -0.26 -33.60
C LEU A 224 17.08 -1.78 -33.43
N THR A 225 18.21 -2.41 -33.69
CA THR A 225 18.43 -3.84 -33.44
C THR A 225 19.62 -4.04 -32.50
N TRP A 226 19.53 -5.04 -31.63
CA TRP A 226 20.56 -5.35 -30.65
C TRP A 226 21.28 -6.62 -31.09
N ASN A 227 22.61 -6.61 -30.92
CA ASN A 227 23.40 -7.81 -31.14
C ASN A 227 23.26 -8.76 -29.93
N PRO A 228 22.82 -10.02 -30.10
CA PRO A 228 22.73 -10.98 -29.00
C PRO A 228 24.06 -11.28 -28.31
N GLU A 229 25.18 -11.21 -29.05
CA GLU A 229 26.52 -11.50 -28.51
C GLU A 229 27.13 -10.33 -27.75
N ASN A 230 26.76 -9.10 -28.13
CA ASN A 230 27.24 -7.88 -27.50
C ASN A 230 26.05 -6.94 -27.21
N PRO A 231 25.46 -7.00 -26.00
CA PRO A 231 24.26 -6.22 -25.66
C PRO A 231 24.50 -4.70 -25.65
N ASP A 232 25.75 -4.26 -25.65
CA ASP A 232 26.12 -2.84 -25.70
C ASP A 232 26.14 -2.28 -27.14
N GLU A 233 26.12 -3.15 -28.16
CA GLU A 233 26.13 -2.74 -29.57
C GLU A 233 24.71 -2.63 -30.14
N ILE A 234 24.29 -1.40 -30.42
CA ILE A 234 23.01 -1.08 -31.05
C ILE A 234 23.25 -0.72 -32.51
N ILE A 235 22.63 -1.46 -33.42
CA ILE A 235 22.66 -1.20 -34.85
C ILE A 235 21.44 -0.35 -35.22
N VAL A 236 21.69 0.79 -35.84
CA VAL A 236 20.66 1.75 -36.27
C VAL A 236 20.56 1.70 -37.79
N ASP A 237 19.44 1.16 -38.27
CA ASP A 237 19.16 0.99 -39.70
C ASP A 237 17.97 1.86 -40.14
N GLU A 238 17.90 2.09 -41.45
CA GLU A 238 16.70 2.63 -42.09
C GLU A 238 15.58 1.58 -42.16
N LEU A 239 14.35 2.06 -42.26
CA LEU A 239 13.16 1.21 -42.32
C LEU A 239 12.85 0.81 -43.77
N ASP A 240 12.45 -0.44 -43.97
CA ASP A 240 12.12 -1.01 -45.26
C ASP A 240 10.77 -1.75 -45.27
N GLY A 241 10.09 -1.74 -46.42
CA GLY A 241 8.87 -2.51 -46.67
C GLY A 241 7.72 -2.24 -45.69
N THR A 242 7.22 -3.30 -45.06
CA THR A 242 6.05 -3.26 -44.15
C THR A 242 6.31 -2.48 -42.87
N SER A 243 7.55 -2.49 -42.36
CA SER A 243 7.92 -1.77 -41.14
C SER A 243 7.88 -0.26 -41.32
N LEU A 244 8.19 0.24 -42.52
CA LEU A 244 8.08 1.67 -42.84
C LEU A 244 6.61 2.12 -42.87
N GLU A 245 5.73 1.33 -43.50
CA GLU A 245 4.30 1.63 -43.53
C GLU A 245 3.69 1.67 -42.12
N GLN A 246 4.00 0.67 -41.28
CA GLN A 246 3.56 0.65 -39.88
C GLN A 246 4.08 1.86 -39.10
N CYS A 247 5.35 2.22 -39.28
CA CYS A 247 5.94 3.39 -38.62
C CYS A 247 5.24 4.69 -39.05
N ASN A 248 4.98 4.88 -40.34
CA ASN A 248 4.32 6.08 -40.86
C ASN A 248 2.90 6.22 -40.29
N ARG A 249 2.12 5.14 -40.26
CA ARG A 249 0.77 5.15 -39.67
C ARG A 249 0.77 5.41 -38.17
N CYS A 250 1.73 4.83 -37.44
CA CYS A 250 1.94 5.14 -36.02
C CYS A 250 2.31 6.62 -35.82
N ARG A 251 3.17 7.17 -36.68
CA ARG A 251 3.62 8.56 -36.63
C ARG A 251 2.48 9.54 -36.94
N GLU A 252 1.67 9.26 -37.95
CA GLU A 252 0.45 10.01 -38.27
C GLU A 252 -0.48 10.09 -37.04
N SER A 253 -0.83 8.93 -36.46
CA SER A 253 -1.70 8.87 -35.29
C SER A 253 -1.09 9.57 -34.05
N MET A 254 0.24 9.49 -33.87
CA MET A 254 0.95 10.24 -32.84
C MET A 254 0.79 11.75 -33.05
N ILE A 255 1.07 12.24 -34.26
CA ILE A 255 1.00 13.67 -34.57
C ILE A 255 -0.41 14.20 -34.35
N GLU A 256 -1.44 13.50 -34.87
CA GLU A 256 -2.85 13.87 -34.66
C GLU A 256 -3.18 14.01 -33.17
N THR A 257 -2.79 13.01 -32.37
CA THR A 257 -3.01 13.00 -30.92
C THR A 257 -2.28 14.15 -30.21
N LEU A 258 -1.07 14.50 -30.64
CA LEU A 258 -0.29 15.60 -30.04
C LEU A 258 -0.86 16.97 -30.46
N THR A 259 -1.27 17.13 -31.71
CA THR A 259 -1.84 18.39 -32.24
C THR A 259 -3.18 18.77 -31.60
N GLU A 260 -3.91 17.79 -31.04
CA GLU A 260 -5.14 18.06 -30.27
C GLU A 260 -4.88 18.92 -29.03
N TYR A 261 -3.67 18.88 -28.47
CA TYR A 261 -3.33 19.54 -27.20
C TYR A 261 -2.18 20.56 -27.28
N ASP A 262 -1.42 20.59 -28.38
CA ASP A 262 -0.24 21.45 -28.52
C ASP A 262 -0.31 22.37 -29.75
N GLU A 263 -0.70 23.63 -29.52
CA GLU A 263 -0.81 24.67 -30.54
C GLU A 263 0.53 24.95 -31.26
N ASP A 264 1.65 24.89 -30.54
CA ASP A 264 2.99 25.11 -31.11
C ASP A 264 3.30 24.06 -32.20
N LEU A 265 2.87 22.82 -31.98
CA LEU A 265 3.05 21.72 -32.93
C LEU A 265 2.11 21.88 -34.14
N VAL A 266 0.88 22.37 -33.93
CA VAL A 266 -0.06 22.66 -35.02
C VAL A 266 0.52 23.71 -35.96
N GLN A 267 1.10 24.79 -35.42
CA GLN A 267 1.72 25.83 -36.22
C GLN A 267 2.89 25.27 -37.05
N HIS A 268 3.80 24.51 -36.42
CA HIS A 268 4.90 23.86 -37.13
C HIS A 268 4.42 22.89 -38.21
N PHE A 269 3.34 22.14 -37.94
CA PHE A 269 2.75 21.19 -38.90
C PHE A 269 2.17 21.89 -40.14
N LEU A 270 1.49 23.04 -39.97
CA LEU A 270 0.89 23.78 -41.07
C LEU A 270 1.91 24.62 -41.86
N GLU A 271 2.84 25.29 -41.16
CA GLU A 271 3.77 26.26 -41.77
C GLU A 271 5.05 25.60 -42.31
N GLU A 272 5.72 24.79 -41.49
CA GLU A 272 7.03 24.21 -41.85
C GLU A 272 6.90 22.82 -42.50
N ALA A 273 5.97 22.00 -42.03
CA ALA A 273 5.76 20.66 -42.58
C ALA A 273 4.80 20.62 -43.77
N GLU A 274 4.15 21.74 -44.12
CA GLU A 274 3.19 21.86 -45.24
C GLU A 274 2.06 20.81 -45.19
N GLY A 275 1.67 20.36 -44.00
CA GLY A 275 0.68 19.29 -43.80
C GLY A 275 1.19 17.87 -44.04
N ASP A 276 2.50 17.66 -44.24
CA ASP A 276 3.11 16.34 -44.38
C ASP A 276 3.63 15.83 -43.02
N TYR A 277 3.02 14.76 -42.53
CA TYR A 277 3.37 14.08 -41.27
C TYR A 277 4.83 13.59 -41.24
N SER A 278 5.43 13.29 -42.40
CA SER A 278 6.80 12.79 -42.49
C SER A 278 7.84 13.88 -42.29
N LYS A 279 7.51 15.14 -42.63
CA LYS A 279 8.42 16.29 -42.55
C LYS A 279 8.51 16.90 -41.15
N VAL A 280 7.58 16.57 -40.26
CA VAL A 280 7.56 17.09 -38.88
C VAL A 280 8.86 16.71 -38.16
N SER A 281 9.54 17.70 -37.59
CA SER A 281 10.84 17.46 -36.94
C SER A 281 10.70 16.66 -35.64
N ALA A 282 11.58 15.67 -35.46
CA ALA A 282 11.69 14.89 -34.23
C ALA A 282 11.95 15.76 -32.98
N GLN A 283 12.55 16.95 -33.12
CA GLN A 283 12.79 17.86 -32.01
C GLN A 283 11.50 18.45 -31.46
N PHE A 284 10.61 18.90 -32.35
CA PHE A 284 9.30 19.43 -31.97
C PHE A 284 8.43 18.32 -31.37
N LEU A 285 8.42 17.11 -31.96
CA LEU A 285 7.71 15.96 -31.38
C LEU A 285 8.17 15.65 -29.96
N ASN A 286 9.48 15.59 -29.73
CA ASN A 286 10.00 15.34 -28.38
C ASN A 286 9.64 16.45 -27.38
N ALA A 287 9.61 17.71 -27.82
CA ALA A 287 9.20 18.84 -26.99
C ALA A 287 7.71 18.76 -26.62
N SER A 288 6.85 18.47 -27.61
CA SER A 288 5.41 18.28 -27.41
C SER A 288 5.10 17.10 -26.50
N ILE A 289 5.75 15.95 -26.73
CA ILE A 289 5.59 14.75 -25.88
C ILE A 289 5.95 15.08 -24.43
N ARG A 290 7.09 15.73 -24.20
CA ARG A 290 7.51 16.17 -22.85
C ARG A 290 6.48 17.10 -22.22
N LYS A 291 6.07 18.15 -22.93
CA LYS A 291 5.10 19.17 -22.46
C LYS A 291 3.78 18.54 -22.02
N LEU A 292 3.26 17.60 -22.82
CA LEU A 292 1.98 16.95 -22.55
C LEU A 292 2.08 15.83 -21.50
N THR A 293 3.22 15.13 -21.42
CA THR A 293 3.49 14.11 -20.40
C THR A 293 3.55 14.74 -19.02
N MET A 294 4.18 15.91 -18.88
CA MET A 294 4.20 16.67 -17.62
C MET A 294 2.80 17.07 -17.14
N LYS A 295 1.88 17.33 -18.07
CA LYS A 295 0.48 17.69 -17.76
C LYS A 295 -0.43 16.48 -17.54
N ASN A 296 0.10 15.24 -17.58
CA ASN A 296 -0.68 13.99 -17.55
C ASN A 296 -1.75 13.86 -18.65
N MET A 297 -1.61 14.60 -19.77
CA MET A 297 -2.55 14.50 -20.90
C MET A 297 -2.19 13.34 -21.83
N ILE A 298 -0.91 12.98 -21.89
CA ILE A 298 -0.46 11.81 -22.64
C ILE A 298 0.42 10.91 -21.77
N VAL A 299 0.51 9.64 -22.16
CA VAL A 299 1.46 8.67 -21.58
C VAL A 299 2.28 8.07 -22.72
N PRO A 300 3.60 8.32 -22.76
CA PRO A 300 4.50 7.66 -23.69
C PRO A 300 4.55 6.16 -23.43
N VAL A 301 4.36 5.36 -24.47
CA VAL A 301 4.41 3.89 -24.41
C VAL A 301 5.63 3.41 -25.20
N LEU A 302 6.46 2.60 -24.53
CA LEU A 302 7.59 1.90 -25.11
C LEU A 302 7.44 0.39 -24.93
N CYS A 303 8.20 -0.40 -25.68
CA CYS A 303 8.32 -1.84 -25.51
C CYS A 303 9.78 -2.31 -25.55
N GLY A 304 9.99 -3.53 -25.05
CA GLY A 304 11.29 -4.19 -25.03
C GLY A 304 11.25 -5.57 -24.38
N ALA A 305 12.44 -6.13 -24.18
CA ALA A 305 12.64 -7.39 -23.49
C ALA A 305 13.89 -7.27 -22.60
N SER A 306 13.68 -6.90 -21.33
CA SER A 306 14.78 -6.63 -20.39
C SER A 306 15.67 -7.85 -20.18
N PHE A 307 15.10 -9.07 -20.17
CA PHE A 307 15.86 -10.32 -20.06
C PHE A 307 16.84 -10.52 -21.22
N LYS A 308 16.42 -10.15 -22.44
CA LYS A 308 17.24 -10.22 -23.67
C LYS A 308 18.08 -8.96 -23.92
N ASN A 309 18.14 -8.02 -22.98
CA ASN A 309 18.88 -6.77 -23.11
C ASN A 309 18.34 -5.79 -24.16
N ILE A 310 17.10 -5.95 -24.63
CA ILE A 310 16.52 -5.17 -25.73
C ILE A 310 15.60 -4.06 -25.18
N GLY A 311 15.80 -2.82 -25.62
CA GLY A 311 14.86 -1.72 -25.38
C GLY A 311 15.03 -0.93 -24.06
N VAL A 312 15.95 -1.34 -23.17
CA VAL A 312 16.21 -0.64 -21.90
C VAL A 312 16.93 0.71 -22.10
N GLN A 313 17.86 0.81 -23.07
CA GLN A 313 18.54 2.08 -23.36
C GLN A 313 17.57 3.16 -23.89
N PRO A 314 16.67 2.86 -24.86
CA PRO A 314 15.59 3.77 -25.24
C PRO A 314 14.70 4.19 -24.07
N LEU A 315 14.41 3.27 -23.13
CA LEU A 315 13.66 3.60 -21.92
C LEU A 315 14.39 4.61 -21.03
N LEU A 316 15.70 4.44 -20.80
CA LEU A 316 16.53 5.40 -20.06
C LEU A 316 16.57 6.79 -20.74
N ASP A 317 16.62 6.81 -22.06
CA ASP A 317 16.54 8.05 -22.84
C ASP A 317 15.17 8.71 -22.72
N ALA A 318 14.08 7.94 -22.79
CA ALA A 318 12.73 8.44 -22.60
C ALA A 318 12.50 9.01 -21.19
N ILE A 319 13.03 8.37 -20.15
CA ILE A 319 13.00 8.87 -18.76
C ILE A 319 13.60 10.27 -18.69
N VAL A 320 14.78 10.47 -19.27
CA VAL A 320 15.44 11.77 -19.20
C VAL A 320 14.75 12.83 -20.08
N ASN A 321 14.26 12.42 -21.25
CA ASN A 321 13.66 13.34 -22.22
C ASN A 321 12.24 13.76 -21.83
N TYR A 322 11.39 12.85 -21.33
CA TYR A 322 9.96 13.12 -21.14
C TYR A 322 9.56 13.35 -19.68
N LEU A 323 10.24 12.74 -18.71
CA LEU A 323 9.88 12.92 -17.29
C LEU A 323 10.40 14.24 -16.72
N PRO A 324 9.69 14.81 -15.71
CA PRO A 324 10.05 16.08 -15.11
C PRO A 324 11.32 16.00 -14.25
N SER A 325 11.99 17.13 -14.14
CA SER A 325 12.96 17.38 -13.07
C SER A 325 12.24 17.79 -11.76
N PRO A 326 12.92 17.74 -10.60
CA PRO A 326 12.35 18.21 -9.33
C PRO A 326 11.84 19.65 -9.33
N ILE A 327 12.30 20.49 -10.27
CA ILE A 327 11.85 21.89 -10.41
C ILE A 327 10.50 21.97 -11.14
N GLU A 328 10.26 21.05 -12.06
CA GLU A 328 9.05 20.99 -12.90
C GLU A 328 7.97 20.10 -12.28
N ALA A 329 8.34 19.31 -11.26
CA ALA A 329 7.46 18.39 -10.56
C ALA A 329 6.46 19.12 -9.65
N GLU A 330 5.39 18.41 -9.30
CA GLU A 330 4.38 18.87 -8.34
C GLU A 330 5.02 19.24 -6.99
N LEU A 331 4.60 20.37 -6.42
CA LEU A 331 5.07 20.83 -5.11
C LEU A 331 4.59 19.88 -3.99
N PRO A 332 5.37 19.72 -2.90
CA PRO A 332 4.89 18.96 -1.76
C PRO A 332 3.72 19.71 -1.09
N GLU A 333 2.70 18.95 -0.69
CA GLU A 333 1.59 19.49 0.08
C GLU A 333 2.00 19.71 1.54
N LEU A 334 1.88 20.96 2.00
CA LEU A 334 2.08 21.35 3.38
C LEU A 334 0.75 21.41 4.13
N ASN A 335 0.80 21.22 5.45
CA ASN A 335 -0.34 21.37 6.35
C ASN A 335 -0.99 22.77 6.26
N ASP A 336 -0.16 23.82 6.19
CA ASP A 336 -0.63 25.19 6.01
C ASP A 336 -0.57 25.63 4.54
N LYS A 337 -1.72 25.60 3.87
CA LYS A 337 -1.87 26.01 2.47
C LYS A 337 -1.70 27.52 2.24
N THR A 338 -1.64 28.33 3.31
CA THR A 338 -1.50 29.78 3.20
C THR A 338 -0.05 30.21 2.95
N VAL A 339 0.92 29.32 3.19
CA VAL A 339 2.34 29.61 3.00
C VAL A 339 2.69 29.56 1.51
N PRO A 340 3.23 30.65 0.93
CA PRO A 340 3.53 30.68 -0.49
C PRO A 340 4.71 29.75 -0.80
N MET A 341 4.51 28.87 -1.78
CA MET A 341 5.54 28.00 -2.34
C MET A 341 5.76 28.35 -3.81
N LYS A 342 7.00 28.63 -4.20
CA LYS A 342 7.35 28.97 -5.58
C LYS A 342 8.66 28.31 -5.97
N TYR A 343 8.75 27.81 -7.20
CA TYR A 343 10.03 27.34 -7.73
C TYR A 343 10.88 28.50 -8.25
N ASP A 344 12.14 28.56 -7.81
CA ASP A 344 13.21 29.37 -8.40
C ASP A 344 14.14 28.44 -9.20
N PRO A 345 14.37 28.67 -10.51
CA PRO A 345 15.23 27.83 -11.35
C PRO A 345 16.66 27.64 -10.83
N LYS A 346 17.17 28.55 -9.99
CA LYS A 346 18.54 28.49 -9.46
C LYS A 346 18.66 27.80 -8.09
N VAL A 347 17.60 27.84 -7.28
CA VAL A 347 17.64 27.41 -5.87
C VAL A 347 16.75 26.18 -5.62
N GLY A 348 15.74 25.94 -6.46
CA GLY A 348 14.74 24.90 -6.27
C GLY A 348 13.46 25.44 -5.64
N CYS A 349 12.75 24.61 -4.88
CA CYS A 349 11.53 25.03 -4.18
C CYS A 349 11.88 26.08 -3.13
N LEU A 350 11.27 27.26 -3.21
CA LEU A 350 11.30 28.27 -2.15
C LEU A 350 10.01 28.18 -1.35
N VAL A 351 10.17 27.93 -0.06
CA VAL A 351 9.06 27.92 0.89
C VAL A 351 9.11 29.21 1.68
N ASN A 352 7.97 29.90 1.79
CA ASN A 352 7.86 31.19 2.45
C ASN A 352 8.83 32.27 1.90
N ASN A 353 9.18 32.19 0.61
CA ASN A 353 10.21 33.04 -0.04
C ASN A 353 11.59 33.03 0.64
N ASN A 354 11.87 32.05 1.52
CA ASN A 354 13.10 31.97 2.27
C ASN A 354 14.08 30.99 1.63
N LYS A 355 15.16 31.52 1.04
CA LYS A 355 16.22 30.70 0.39
C LYS A 355 17.02 29.84 1.37
N ASN A 356 17.04 30.23 2.64
CA ASN A 356 17.81 29.55 3.67
C ASN A 356 17.00 28.49 4.41
N LEU A 357 15.71 28.36 4.15
CA LEU A 357 14.89 27.34 4.79
C LEU A 357 15.11 26.00 4.08
N CYS A 358 15.53 24.99 4.83
CA CYS A 358 15.64 23.62 4.34
C CYS A 358 14.50 22.79 4.91
N ILE A 359 13.78 22.10 4.03
CA ILE A 359 12.69 21.18 4.39
C ILE A 359 12.98 19.82 3.75
N ALA A 360 13.02 18.80 4.59
CA ALA A 360 13.20 17.42 4.16
C ALA A 360 12.13 16.50 4.78
N LEU A 361 11.75 15.45 4.06
CA LEU A 361 10.84 14.41 4.53
C LEU A 361 11.63 13.13 4.79
N ALA A 362 11.54 12.58 5.99
CA ALA A 362 11.97 11.21 6.27
C ALA A 362 10.88 10.27 5.76
N PHE A 363 11.25 9.38 4.83
CA PHE A 363 10.25 8.51 4.20
C PHE A 363 10.53 7.04 4.38
N LYS A 364 11.75 6.60 4.70
CA LYS A 364 12.03 5.19 4.95
C LYS A 364 13.07 5.04 6.05
N VAL A 365 12.88 4.08 6.94
CA VAL A 365 13.83 3.71 7.99
C VAL A 365 14.21 2.24 7.78
N ILE A 366 15.50 1.94 7.85
CA ILE A 366 16.04 0.58 7.78
C ILE A 366 17.05 0.42 8.90
N THR A 367 17.03 -0.69 9.64
CA THR A 367 18.02 -1.00 10.66
C THR A 367 19.04 -1.98 10.09
N ASP A 368 20.32 -1.63 10.22
CA ASP A 368 21.44 -2.49 9.84
C ASP A 368 22.15 -2.94 11.13
N PRO A 369 22.47 -4.24 11.31
CA PRO A 369 23.12 -4.74 12.52
C PRO A 369 24.47 -4.09 12.85
N ILE A 370 25.20 -3.63 11.84
CA ILE A 370 26.54 -3.04 11.98
C ILE A 370 26.45 -1.51 11.98
N ARG A 371 25.60 -0.94 11.14
CA ARG A 371 25.52 0.52 10.90
C ARG A 371 24.44 1.22 11.72
N GLY A 372 23.60 0.48 12.44
CA GLY A 372 22.46 0.99 13.19
C GLY A 372 21.33 1.47 12.27
N LYS A 373 20.40 2.28 12.80
CA LYS A 373 19.29 2.83 12.01
C LYS A 373 19.76 3.81 10.94
N GLN A 374 19.30 3.57 9.72
CA GLN A 374 19.53 4.35 8.53
C GLN A 374 18.21 4.98 8.09
N ILE A 375 18.17 6.30 7.97
CA ILE A 375 16.95 7.04 7.65
C ILE A 375 17.09 7.70 6.29
N PHE A 376 16.25 7.29 5.35
CA PHE A 376 16.16 7.86 4.02
C PHE A 376 15.32 9.13 4.06
N ILE A 377 15.90 10.20 3.53
CA ILE A 377 15.30 11.51 3.47
C ILE A 377 15.23 12.03 2.04
N ARG A 378 14.19 12.82 1.78
CA ARG A 378 14.01 13.57 0.56
C ARG A 378 14.07 15.06 0.84
N ILE A 379 14.98 15.79 0.18
CA ILE A 379 15.08 17.25 0.35
C ILE A 379 14.23 17.95 -0.71
N TYR A 380 13.25 18.74 -0.26
CA TYR A 380 12.38 19.51 -1.15
C TYR A 380 12.88 20.94 -1.34
N SER A 381 13.35 21.58 -0.27
CA SER A 381 13.80 22.97 -0.27
C SER A 381 15.11 23.11 0.50
N GLY A 382 15.94 24.08 0.11
CA GLY A 382 17.20 24.41 0.78
C GLY A 382 18.31 23.36 0.63
N THR A 383 19.27 23.41 1.55
CA THR A 383 20.39 22.46 1.63
C THR A 383 20.59 21.96 3.05
N LEU A 384 20.86 20.66 3.18
CA LEU A 384 21.16 20.01 4.44
C LEU A 384 22.66 19.77 4.56
N ASN A 385 23.29 20.34 5.59
CA ASN A 385 24.72 20.20 5.84
C ASN A 385 24.98 19.29 7.04
N SER A 386 26.05 18.49 6.98
CA SER A 386 26.49 17.67 8.11
C SER A 386 26.87 18.55 9.31
N GLY A 387 26.42 18.16 10.50
CA GLY A 387 26.66 18.91 11.75
C GLY A 387 25.71 20.08 12.01
N ASN A 388 24.74 20.37 11.12
CA ASN A 388 23.70 21.37 11.40
C ASN A 388 22.71 20.88 12.46
N THR A 389 22.14 21.83 13.21
CA THR A 389 21.05 21.57 14.15
C THR A 389 19.72 21.58 13.40
N VAL A 390 19.02 20.43 13.44
CA VAL A 390 17.73 20.18 12.80
C VAL A 390 16.63 20.22 13.85
N TYR A 391 15.44 20.65 13.41
CA TYR A 391 14.20 20.59 14.15
C TYR A 391 13.26 19.59 13.49
N ASN A 392 12.78 18.60 14.23
CA ASN A 392 11.70 17.75 13.77
C ASN A 392 10.38 18.48 14.05
N SER A 393 9.65 18.87 13.01
CA SER A 393 8.41 19.61 13.20
C SER A 393 7.27 18.73 13.69
N THR A 394 7.33 17.40 13.48
CA THR A 394 6.35 16.45 13.99
C THR A 394 6.43 16.33 15.51
N THR A 395 7.62 16.01 16.04
CA THR A 395 7.84 15.76 17.48
C THR A 395 8.14 17.03 18.28
N GLY A 396 8.65 18.08 17.63
CA GLY A 396 9.06 19.33 18.28
C GLY A 396 10.48 19.30 18.86
N GLU A 397 11.25 18.25 18.59
CA GLU A 397 12.59 18.07 19.14
C GLU A 397 13.70 18.70 18.28
N LYS A 398 14.81 19.06 18.94
CA LYS A 398 15.99 19.67 18.31
C LYS A 398 17.21 18.80 18.54
N PHE A 399 17.90 18.43 17.47
CA PHE A 399 19.09 17.60 17.55
C PHE A 399 20.11 17.99 16.47
N LYS A 400 21.36 17.51 16.62
CA LYS A 400 22.43 17.75 15.65
C LYS A 400 22.55 16.57 14.70
N LEU A 401 22.74 16.88 13.41
CA LEU A 401 22.95 15.87 12.38
C LEU A 401 24.36 15.29 12.40
N GLY A 402 24.42 13.97 12.22
CA GLY A 402 25.66 13.23 11.99
C GLY A 402 26.16 13.32 10.55
N LYS A 403 26.67 12.19 10.05
CA LYS A 403 27.18 12.07 8.67
C LYS A 403 26.01 11.93 7.70
N LEU A 404 26.12 12.63 6.56
CA LEU A 404 25.18 12.51 5.46
C LEU A 404 25.76 11.54 4.41
N LEU A 405 24.90 10.73 3.82
CA LEU A 405 25.28 9.74 2.83
C LEU A 405 24.33 9.86 1.63
N ILE A 406 24.79 9.51 0.43
CA ILE A 406 23.93 9.28 -0.74
C ILE A 406 23.84 7.77 -0.96
N PRO A 407 22.64 7.19 -1.08
CA PRO A 407 22.50 5.79 -1.46
C PRO A 407 22.95 5.60 -2.90
N HIS A 408 24.04 4.87 -3.10
CA HIS A 408 24.53 4.46 -4.41
C HIS A 408 24.43 2.94 -4.50
N ALA A 409 24.26 2.38 -5.70
CA ALA A 409 23.97 0.95 -5.84
C ALA A 409 25.06 0.11 -5.15
N GLY A 410 24.66 -0.68 -4.14
CA GLY A 410 25.54 -1.51 -3.31
C GLY A 410 26.40 -0.80 -2.24
N THR A 411 26.61 0.53 -2.30
CA THR A 411 27.44 1.26 -1.32
C THR A 411 26.95 2.67 -1.03
N SER A 412 27.06 3.13 0.23
CA SER A 412 26.68 4.49 0.61
C SER A 412 27.88 5.44 0.50
N GLN A 413 27.76 6.53 -0.27
CA GLN A 413 28.84 7.51 -0.44
C GLN A 413 28.69 8.66 0.57
N PRO A 414 29.69 8.94 1.42
CA PRO A 414 29.62 10.04 2.37
C PRO A 414 29.70 11.40 1.67
N VAL A 415 28.80 12.30 2.05
CA VAL A 415 28.72 13.67 1.53
C VAL A 415 28.61 14.67 2.67
N ASN A 416 29.12 15.89 2.45
CA ASN A 416 29.01 16.96 3.45
C ASN A 416 27.71 17.77 3.32
N ILE A 417 27.12 17.77 2.12
CA ILE A 417 25.97 18.59 1.75
C ILE A 417 25.04 17.74 0.90
N LEU A 418 23.75 17.77 1.22
CA LEU A 418 22.67 17.29 0.38
C LEU A 418 21.83 18.49 -0.07
N THR A 419 21.50 18.56 -1.35
CA THR A 419 20.74 19.68 -1.92
C THR A 419 19.28 19.32 -2.15
N ALA A 420 18.42 20.33 -2.31
CA ALA A 420 17.08 20.15 -2.84
C ALA A 420 17.10 19.25 -4.08
N GLY A 421 16.08 18.41 -4.23
CA GLY A 421 16.00 17.50 -5.36
C GLY A 421 16.74 16.17 -5.18
N GLN A 422 17.47 15.96 -4.09
CA GLN A 422 18.22 14.72 -3.84
C GLN A 422 17.54 13.82 -2.79
N ILE A 423 17.80 12.53 -2.91
CA ILE A 423 17.53 11.53 -1.87
C ILE A 423 18.84 11.26 -1.14
N GLY A 424 18.80 11.31 0.18
CA GLY A 424 19.96 11.09 1.03
C GLY A 424 19.65 10.13 2.18
N LEU A 425 20.69 9.74 2.88
CA LEU A 425 20.65 8.81 4.01
C LEU A 425 21.31 9.48 5.22
N LEU A 426 20.60 9.45 6.34
CA LEU A 426 21.08 9.92 7.64
C LEU A 426 21.47 8.73 8.51
N THR A 427 22.58 8.87 9.23
CA THR A 427 23.08 7.87 10.18
C THR A 427 23.56 8.53 11.47
N GLY A 428 23.48 7.79 12.58
CA GLY A 428 24.01 8.19 13.88
C GLY A 428 22.99 8.11 15.02
N SER A 429 23.48 7.99 16.25
CA SER A 429 22.67 7.78 17.46
C SER A 429 21.74 8.95 17.80
N THR A 430 22.12 10.19 17.45
CA THR A 430 21.25 11.37 17.62
C THR A 430 20.09 11.38 16.63
N VAL A 431 20.20 10.68 15.52
CA VAL A 431 19.16 10.60 14.49
C VAL A 431 18.20 9.44 14.79
N GLU A 432 18.76 8.34 15.27
CA GLU A 432 18.07 7.08 15.57
C GLU A 432 16.85 7.19 16.52
N ASN A 433 16.92 8.09 17.50
CA ASN A 433 15.88 8.24 18.52
C ASN A 433 14.86 9.34 18.22
N ASN A 434 15.14 10.23 17.26
CA ASN A 434 14.38 11.47 17.08
C ASN A 434 13.63 11.56 15.73
N ILE A 435 13.77 10.57 14.84
CA ILE A 435 13.19 10.62 13.49
C ILE A 435 12.53 9.28 13.15
N SER A 436 11.28 9.36 12.72
CA SER A 436 10.48 8.24 12.23
C SER A 436 10.03 8.46 10.78
N THR A 437 9.52 7.40 10.14
CA THR A 437 8.91 7.49 8.81
C THR A 437 7.72 8.46 8.81
N GLY A 438 7.72 9.42 7.88
CA GLY A 438 6.70 10.47 7.76
C GLY A 438 7.08 11.81 8.41
N ASP A 439 8.20 11.87 9.13
CA ASP A 439 8.61 13.10 9.81
C ASP A 439 9.16 14.17 8.88
N THR A 440 8.84 15.43 9.20
CA THR A 440 9.37 16.59 8.47
C THR A 440 10.51 17.23 9.26
N LEU A 441 11.66 17.35 8.61
CA LEU A 441 12.88 17.93 9.15
C LEU A 441 13.09 19.34 8.62
N ILE A 442 13.33 20.28 9.53
CA ILE A 442 13.54 21.69 9.22
C ILE A 442 14.90 22.15 9.73
N THR A 443 15.67 22.82 8.87
CA THR A 443 16.92 23.47 9.28
C THR A 443 17.16 24.76 8.52
N HIS A 444 18.04 25.58 9.06
CA HIS A 444 18.65 26.66 8.28
C HIS A 444 19.78 26.09 7.40
N SER A 445 19.82 26.49 6.14
CA SER A 445 20.74 25.97 5.12
C SER A 445 22.17 26.46 5.35
N SER A 446 22.34 27.76 5.62
CA SER A 446 23.68 28.39 5.69
C SER A 446 24.32 28.45 7.09
N LYS A 447 23.55 28.35 8.18
CA LYS A 447 24.02 28.56 9.56
C LYS A 447 23.85 27.27 10.38
N LYS A 448 24.92 26.82 11.04
CA LYS A 448 24.93 25.58 11.84
C LYS A 448 23.88 25.54 12.96
N ASP A 449 23.71 26.65 13.69
CA ASP A 449 22.68 26.82 14.74
C ASP A 449 21.61 27.86 14.34
N GLY A 450 21.25 27.88 13.05
CA GLY A 450 20.37 28.91 12.49
C GLY A 450 18.90 28.81 12.85
N LEU A 451 18.46 27.82 13.64
CA LEU A 451 17.04 27.62 14.01
C LEU A 451 16.42 28.85 14.69
N LYS A 452 17.20 29.65 15.43
CA LYS A 452 16.73 30.90 16.06
C LYS A 452 16.41 32.00 15.05
N SER A 453 16.93 31.89 13.84
CA SER A 453 16.73 32.84 12.74
C SER A 453 15.47 32.54 11.93
N LEU A 454 14.83 31.39 12.16
CA LEU A 454 13.59 30.98 11.48
C LEU A 454 12.37 31.44 12.28
N ASP A 455 11.29 31.76 11.58
CA ASP A 455 10.03 32.17 12.22
C ASP A 455 9.39 30.99 12.96
N LYS A 456 9.25 31.13 14.28
CA LYS A 456 8.66 30.10 15.14
C LYS A 456 7.21 29.79 14.80
N LYS A 457 6.42 30.76 14.34
CA LYS A 457 4.98 30.57 14.11
C LYS A 457 4.66 30.07 12.71
N LYS A 458 5.47 30.42 11.71
CA LYS A 458 5.20 30.13 10.29
C LYS A 458 6.12 29.10 9.66
N GLU A 459 7.40 29.05 10.05
CA GLU A 459 8.39 28.18 9.39
C GLU A 459 8.63 26.90 10.17
N LEU A 460 8.76 26.98 11.51
CA LEU A 460 8.98 25.78 12.34
C LEU A 460 7.73 24.89 12.46
N THR A 461 6.54 25.42 12.19
CA THR A 461 5.27 24.68 12.24
C THR A 461 4.96 23.91 10.96
N LEU A 462 5.78 24.08 9.91
CA LEU A 462 5.56 23.44 8.62
C LEU A 462 5.71 21.92 8.72
N LYS A 463 4.69 21.21 8.25
CA LYS A 463 4.68 19.75 8.12
C LYS A 463 4.30 19.42 6.70
N ILE A 464 5.05 18.51 6.09
CA ILE A 464 4.61 17.83 4.87
C ILE A 464 3.53 16.84 5.31
N ASN A 465 2.45 16.71 4.53
CA ASN A 465 1.36 15.78 4.86
C ASN A 465 1.90 14.37 5.10
N SER A 466 1.47 13.76 6.20
CA SER A 466 1.88 12.41 6.60
C SER A 466 1.49 11.38 5.53
N ILE A 467 2.27 10.32 5.45
CA ILE A 467 1.98 9.19 4.57
C ILE A 467 0.74 8.47 5.14
N PHE A 468 -0.27 8.22 4.30
CA PHE A 468 -1.43 7.46 4.71
C PHE A 468 -1.02 6.00 4.98
N ILE A 469 -1.27 5.54 6.21
CA ILE A 469 -1.04 4.15 6.61
C ILE A 469 -2.40 3.44 6.49
N PRO A 470 -2.54 2.45 5.58
CA PRO A 470 -3.75 1.66 5.48
C PRO A 470 -3.94 0.82 6.75
N PRO A 471 -5.20 0.57 7.18
CA PRO A 471 -5.45 -0.24 8.38
C PRO A 471 -4.98 -1.69 8.17
N PRO A 472 -4.42 -2.34 9.21
CA PRO A 472 -4.07 -3.75 9.14
C PRO A 472 -5.33 -4.63 9.10
N VAL A 473 -5.24 -5.76 8.42
CA VAL A 473 -6.39 -6.65 8.15
C VAL A 473 -6.23 -8.01 8.84
N PHE A 474 -5.00 -8.41 9.15
CA PHE A 474 -4.70 -9.71 9.75
C PHE A 474 -3.95 -9.54 11.05
N GLY A 475 -4.16 -10.47 11.97
CA GLY A 475 -3.40 -10.56 13.20
C GLY A 475 -2.85 -11.96 13.43
N VAL A 476 -1.69 -12.05 14.07
CA VAL A 476 -1.12 -13.29 14.59
C VAL A 476 -0.76 -13.10 16.06
N SER A 477 -0.96 -14.12 16.89
CA SER A 477 -0.55 -14.07 18.29
C SER A 477 0.97 -14.25 18.38
N ILE A 478 1.63 -13.43 19.20
CA ILE A 478 3.06 -13.50 19.47
C ILE A 478 3.28 -13.58 20.97
N GLU A 479 3.99 -14.61 21.39
CA GLU A 479 4.35 -14.80 22.80
C GLU A 479 5.85 -15.04 22.94
N PRO A 480 6.49 -14.49 23.99
CA PRO A 480 7.89 -14.77 24.24
C PRO A 480 8.03 -16.21 24.74
N ARG A 481 9.03 -16.94 24.26
CA ARG A 481 9.24 -18.35 24.66
C ARG A 481 9.46 -18.52 26.16
N THR A 482 10.04 -17.51 26.80
CA THR A 482 10.22 -17.42 28.24
C THR A 482 9.91 -16.01 28.72
N LEU A 483 9.48 -15.85 29.97
CA LEU A 483 9.19 -14.53 30.55
C LEU A 483 10.41 -13.59 30.55
N SER A 484 11.63 -14.14 30.63
CA SER A 484 12.87 -13.35 30.52
C SER A 484 13.06 -12.72 29.14
N ASN A 485 12.54 -13.35 28.08
CA ASN A 485 12.68 -12.89 26.70
C ASN A 485 11.70 -11.77 26.35
N LYS A 486 10.72 -11.46 27.22
CA LYS A 486 9.70 -10.44 26.96
C LYS A 486 10.29 -9.09 26.58
N LYS A 487 11.32 -8.62 27.31
CA LYS A 487 11.96 -7.33 27.01
C LYS A 487 12.65 -7.33 25.64
N SER A 488 13.36 -8.42 25.32
CA SER A 488 14.03 -8.57 24.01
C SER A 488 13.02 -8.64 22.87
N MET A 489 11.89 -9.29 23.08
CA MET A 489 10.77 -9.33 22.14
C MET A 489 10.21 -7.93 21.90
N GLU A 490 9.92 -7.17 22.97
CA GLU A 490 9.41 -5.79 22.87
C GLU A 490 10.38 -4.86 22.12
N GLU A 491 11.69 -4.98 22.36
CA GLU A 491 12.72 -4.22 21.65
C GLU A 491 12.78 -4.57 20.14
N ALA A 492 12.71 -5.87 19.81
CA ALA A 492 12.68 -6.34 18.43
C ALA A 492 11.40 -5.89 17.70
N LEU A 493 10.25 -6.01 18.35
CA LEU A 493 8.95 -5.57 17.83
C LEU A 493 8.92 -4.05 17.57
N ASN A 494 9.44 -3.24 18.49
CA ASN A 494 9.55 -1.79 18.30
C ASN A 494 10.46 -1.43 17.11
N THR A 495 11.56 -2.18 16.93
CA THR A 495 12.44 -2.00 15.77
C THR A 495 11.70 -2.29 14.47
N LEU A 496 10.95 -3.39 14.42
CA LEU A 496 10.16 -3.78 13.26
C LEU A 496 9.07 -2.75 12.91
N ILE A 497 8.32 -2.24 13.90
CA ILE A 497 7.30 -1.19 13.69
C ILE A 497 7.92 0.12 13.21
N THR A 498 9.12 0.46 13.73
CA THR A 498 9.81 1.69 13.31
C THR A 498 10.17 1.65 11.82
N GLU A 499 10.54 0.46 11.31
CA GLU A 499 10.83 0.26 9.88
C GLU A 499 9.56 0.21 9.03
N ASP A 500 8.54 -0.53 9.50
CA ASP A 500 7.24 -0.65 8.85
C ASP A 500 6.07 -0.22 9.76
N PRO A 501 5.69 1.07 9.69
CA PRO A 501 4.52 1.61 10.37
C PRO A 501 3.17 0.97 10.04
N SER A 502 3.09 0.13 9.00
CA SER A 502 1.84 -0.58 8.68
C SER A 502 1.61 -1.83 9.53
N LEU A 503 2.63 -2.24 10.30
CA LEU A 503 2.50 -3.21 11.37
C LEU A 503 2.03 -2.51 12.65
N SER A 504 1.07 -3.11 13.35
CA SER A 504 0.61 -2.60 14.65
C SER A 504 0.56 -3.71 15.68
N ILE A 505 0.75 -3.35 16.95
CA ILE A 505 0.59 -4.29 18.06
C ILE A 505 -0.65 -3.89 18.84
N SER A 506 -1.52 -4.86 19.07
CA SER A 506 -2.63 -4.75 20.00
C SER A 506 -2.46 -5.79 21.10
N GLN A 507 -2.93 -5.47 22.30
CA GLN A 507 -3.06 -6.45 23.37
C GLN A 507 -4.55 -6.73 23.56
N ASN A 508 -4.93 -7.99 23.57
CA ASN A 508 -6.32 -8.37 23.83
C ASN A 508 -6.53 -8.42 25.35
N ASP A 509 -7.40 -7.55 25.88
CA ASP A 509 -7.66 -7.45 27.33
C ASP A 509 -8.31 -8.72 27.91
N GLU A 510 -9.03 -9.49 27.09
CA GLU A 510 -9.73 -10.70 27.56
C GLU A 510 -8.82 -11.92 27.56
N THR A 511 -7.98 -12.09 26.53
CA THR A 511 -7.08 -13.25 26.42
C THR A 511 -5.68 -12.96 26.96
N GLY A 512 -5.34 -11.69 27.20
CA GLY A 512 -4.00 -11.24 27.57
C GLY A 512 -2.96 -11.34 26.44
N GLN A 513 -3.36 -11.83 25.26
CA GLN A 513 -2.43 -12.09 24.15
C GLN A 513 -1.93 -10.80 23.51
N THR A 514 -0.66 -10.82 23.12
CA THR A 514 -0.08 -9.79 22.26
C THR A 514 -0.30 -10.20 20.82
N VAL A 515 -0.96 -9.34 20.05
CA VAL A 515 -1.31 -9.59 18.65
C VAL A 515 -0.52 -8.65 17.76
N LEU A 516 0.24 -9.22 16.83
CA LEU A 516 0.86 -8.46 15.74
C LEU A 516 -0.08 -8.42 14.56
N ASN A 517 -0.51 -7.22 14.19
CA ASN A 517 -1.38 -6.97 13.05
C ASN A 517 -0.57 -6.48 11.85
N GLY A 518 -0.97 -6.92 10.65
CA GLY A 518 -0.37 -6.54 9.39
C GLY A 518 -1.39 -6.50 8.25
N MET A 519 -0.93 -6.01 7.10
CA MET A 519 -1.78 -5.81 5.91
C MET A 519 -2.17 -7.10 5.18
N GLY A 520 -1.45 -8.20 5.42
CA GLY A 520 -1.56 -9.43 4.66
C GLY A 520 -0.85 -10.60 5.33
N GLU A 521 -1.19 -11.81 4.94
CA GLU A 521 -0.55 -13.03 5.45
C GLU A 521 0.92 -13.10 5.03
N LEU A 522 1.24 -12.80 3.76
CA LEU A 522 2.63 -12.75 3.29
C LEU A 522 3.43 -11.70 4.07
N HIS A 523 2.80 -10.55 4.37
CA HIS A 523 3.44 -9.50 5.16
C HIS A 523 3.73 -9.99 6.60
N LEU A 524 2.79 -10.67 7.26
CA LEU A 524 3.02 -11.25 8.58
C LEU A 524 4.06 -12.38 8.57
N GLU A 525 4.10 -13.20 7.51
CA GLU A 525 5.09 -14.28 7.37
C GLU A 525 6.51 -13.71 7.26
N ILE A 526 6.69 -12.66 6.47
CA ILE A 526 7.97 -11.95 6.35
C ILE A 526 8.32 -11.25 7.67
N ALA A 527 7.36 -10.58 8.31
CA ALA A 527 7.56 -9.96 9.62
C ALA A 527 8.02 -11.00 10.67
N LYS A 528 7.40 -12.19 10.69
CA LYS A 528 7.77 -13.33 11.54
C LYS A 528 9.19 -13.78 11.29
N ASP A 529 9.54 -14.00 10.02
CA ASP A 529 10.88 -14.47 9.66
C ASP A 529 11.95 -13.45 10.05
N ARG A 530 11.69 -12.15 9.82
CA ARG A 530 12.61 -11.08 10.24
C ARG A 530 12.77 -11.00 11.75
N LEU A 531 11.70 -11.21 12.52
CA LEU A 531 11.81 -11.26 13.99
C LEU A 531 12.73 -12.39 14.46
N VAL A 532 12.61 -13.58 13.85
CA VAL A 532 13.36 -14.78 14.26
C VAL A 532 14.78 -14.80 13.70
N ASN A 533 14.96 -14.50 12.40
CA ASN A 533 16.24 -14.65 11.70
C ASN A 533 17.08 -13.37 11.77
N ASP A 534 16.50 -12.20 11.49
CA ASP A 534 17.25 -10.93 11.46
C ASP A 534 17.49 -10.40 12.88
N LEU A 535 16.40 -10.24 13.65
CA LEU A 535 16.40 -9.64 14.98
C LEU A 535 16.70 -10.65 16.09
N LYS A 536 16.72 -11.95 15.78
CA LYS A 536 17.02 -13.05 16.72
C LYS A 536 16.14 -13.03 17.97
N ALA A 537 14.90 -12.61 17.82
CA ALA A 537 13.92 -12.62 18.90
C ALA A 537 13.44 -14.06 19.15
N ASP A 538 13.51 -14.50 20.41
CA ASP A 538 13.05 -15.84 20.82
C ASP A 538 11.55 -15.81 21.16
N VAL A 539 10.75 -15.88 20.10
CA VAL A 539 9.29 -15.75 20.11
C VAL A 539 8.61 -16.96 19.47
N GLU A 540 7.41 -17.28 19.95
CA GLU A 540 6.53 -18.30 19.38
C GLU A 540 5.29 -17.62 18.80
N PHE A 541 4.83 -18.13 17.65
CA PHE A 541 3.69 -17.58 16.92
C PHE A 541 2.52 -18.55 17.02
N GLY A 542 1.36 -18.04 17.43
CA GLY A 542 0.11 -18.79 17.57
C GLY A 542 -1.02 -18.20 16.72
N GLN A 543 -2.10 -18.98 16.56
CA GLN A 543 -3.34 -18.45 16.00
C GLN A 543 -4.01 -17.50 16.99
N LEU A 544 -4.82 -16.56 16.48
CA LEU A 544 -5.62 -15.69 17.32
C LEU A 544 -6.65 -16.51 18.09
N MET A 545 -6.65 -16.39 19.42
CA MET A 545 -7.70 -16.99 20.22
C MET A 545 -9.00 -16.18 20.07
N VAL A 546 -10.09 -16.89 19.79
CA VAL A 546 -11.44 -16.32 19.76
C VAL A 546 -11.98 -16.31 21.18
N SER A 547 -12.49 -15.16 21.63
CA SER A 547 -13.16 -15.08 22.93
C SER A 547 -14.57 -15.64 22.82
N TYR A 548 -14.74 -16.88 23.25
CA TYR A 548 -16.06 -17.49 23.41
C TYR A 548 -16.70 -17.01 24.71
N LYS A 549 -18.04 -16.94 24.73
CA LYS A 549 -18.83 -16.64 25.93
C LYS A 549 -19.85 -17.75 26.14
N GLU A 550 -20.46 -17.81 27.30
CA GLU A 550 -21.59 -18.72 27.55
C GLU A 550 -22.86 -17.92 27.87
N THR A 551 -24.02 -18.50 27.61
CA THR A 551 -25.31 -17.93 28.02
C THR A 551 -26.24 -19.03 28.51
N ILE A 552 -27.29 -18.65 29.24
CA ILE A 552 -28.33 -19.57 29.71
C ILE A 552 -29.54 -19.50 28.77
N ASN A 553 -30.20 -20.64 28.53
CA ASN A 553 -31.42 -20.69 27.71
C ASN A 553 -32.72 -20.70 28.51
N SER A 554 -32.67 -21.11 29.79
CA SER A 554 -33.85 -21.26 30.64
C SER A 554 -33.66 -20.50 31.94
N GLU A 555 -34.75 -19.95 32.47
CA GLU A 555 -34.76 -19.37 33.80
C GLU A 555 -34.34 -20.40 34.87
N THR A 556 -33.62 -19.92 35.88
CA THR A 556 -33.21 -20.73 37.04
C THR A 556 -34.34 -20.81 38.06
N ASN A 557 -34.26 -21.78 38.97
CA ASN A 557 -35.13 -21.74 40.13
C ASN A 557 -34.82 -20.49 40.98
N ILE A 558 -35.83 -20.02 41.72
CA ILE A 558 -35.67 -18.92 42.66
C ILE A 558 -34.92 -19.45 43.87
N GLU A 559 -33.73 -18.91 44.11
CA GLU A 559 -32.93 -19.19 45.29
C GLU A 559 -33.13 -18.11 46.34
N THR A 560 -33.56 -18.52 47.53
CA THR A 560 -33.81 -17.61 48.66
C THR A 560 -32.77 -17.84 49.74
N TYR A 561 -32.24 -16.74 50.28
CA TYR A 561 -31.45 -16.70 51.50
C TYR A 561 -32.21 -15.93 52.57
N GLU A 562 -32.33 -16.51 53.76
CA GLU A 562 -32.92 -15.88 54.94
C GLU A 562 -31.98 -16.16 56.13
N SER A 563 -31.66 -15.11 56.89
CA SER A 563 -30.77 -15.17 58.05
C SER A 563 -31.48 -14.65 59.29
N ASP A 564 -31.15 -15.22 60.45
CA ASP A 564 -31.67 -14.80 61.76
C ASP A 564 -31.42 -13.31 62.04
N ASP A 565 -30.40 -12.72 61.40
CA ASP A 565 -30.04 -11.30 61.52
C ASP A 565 -30.94 -10.35 60.70
N GLY A 566 -31.93 -10.86 59.96
CA GLY A 566 -32.94 -10.07 59.24
C GLY A 566 -32.66 -9.82 57.75
N TYR A 567 -31.64 -10.47 57.18
CA TYR A 567 -31.37 -10.44 55.75
C TYR A 567 -32.28 -11.42 55.00
N ARG A 568 -32.94 -10.95 53.95
CA ARG A 568 -33.69 -11.78 53.02
C ARG A 568 -33.43 -11.36 51.59
N PHE A 569 -33.07 -12.30 50.72
CA PHE A 569 -32.92 -12.07 49.28
C PHE A 569 -33.40 -13.28 48.50
N SER A 570 -34.25 -13.07 47.49
CA SER A 570 -34.64 -14.10 46.53
C SER A 570 -34.21 -13.68 45.12
N LEU A 571 -33.49 -14.58 44.43
CA LEU A 571 -32.84 -14.30 43.15
C LEU A 571 -33.08 -15.44 42.14
N SER A 572 -33.33 -15.07 40.88
CA SER A 572 -33.28 -15.98 39.73
C SER A 572 -32.42 -15.39 38.60
N LEU A 573 -31.86 -16.23 37.72
CA LEU A 573 -31.23 -15.78 36.49
C LEU A 573 -32.13 -16.11 35.30
N LEU A 574 -32.22 -15.17 34.37
CA LEU A 574 -33.02 -15.23 33.16
C LEU A 574 -32.10 -15.08 31.93
N PRO A 575 -32.42 -15.75 30.80
CA PRO A 575 -31.88 -15.33 29.51
C PRO A 575 -32.25 -13.86 29.24
N ASN A 576 -31.41 -13.11 28.52
CA ASN A 576 -31.66 -11.70 28.21
C ASN A 576 -33.13 -11.46 27.81
N SER A 577 -33.84 -10.67 28.61
CA SER A 577 -35.27 -10.40 28.44
C SER A 577 -35.48 -8.90 28.55
N ASP A 578 -36.20 -8.34 27.57
CA ASP A 578 -36.63 -6.94 27.62
C ASP A 578 -37.41 -6.63 28.90
N ALA A 579 -37.29 -5.38 29.35
CA ALA A 579 -37.78 -4.86 30.61
C ALA A 579 -39.15 -5.44 31.03
N LEU A 580 -39.14 -6.22 32.12
CA LEU A 580 -40.36 -6.71 32.76
C LEU A 580 -41.16 -5.53 33.35
N PRO A 581 -42.49 -5.48 33.17
CA PRO A 581 -43.31 -4.43 33.77
C PRO A 581 -43.13 -4.41 35.31
N ASN A 582 -43.00 -3.21 35.90
CA ASN A 582 -42.72 -2.95 37.32
C ASN A 582 -41.31 -3.30 37.84
N CYS A 583 -40.32 -3.52 36.96
CA CYS A 583 -38.92 -3.72 37.35
C CYS A 583 -38.01 -2.55 36.94
N LEU A 584 -36.93 -2.33 37.69
CA LEU A 584 -35.83 -1.43 37.33
C LEU A 584 -34.67 -2.26 36.78
N ALA A 585 -34.15 -1.89 35.61
CA ALA A 585 -33.03 -2.57 34.97
C ALA A 585 -31.75 -1.74 35.07
N TYR A 586 -30.65 -2.35 35.51
CA TYR A 586 -29.33 -1.75 35.63
C TYR A 586 -28.31 -2.55 34.80
N PRO A 587 -27.54 -1.91 33.90
CA PRO A 587 -26.54 -2.61 33.09
C PRO A 587 -25.34 -3.06 33.94
N LEU A 588 -24.84 -4.28 33.71
CA LEU A 588 -23.74 -4.93 34.43
C LEU A 588 -22.45 -5.01 33.60
N GLY A 589 -21.98 -3.87 33.07
CA GLY A 589 -20.71 -3.80 32.34
C GLY A 589 -20.82 -4.16 30.85
N VAL A 590 -19.81 -4.87 30.31
CA VAL A 590 -19.50 -4.95 28.87
C VAL A 590 -20.08 -6.19 28.14
N ASN A 591 -20.81 -7.06 28.83
CA ASN A 591 -21.30 -8.36 28.29
C ASN A 591 -22.83 -8.41 28.06
N GLU A 592 -23.47 -7.26 27.89
CA GLU A 592 -24.95 -7.14 27.76
C GLU A 592 -25.73 -7.81 28.90
N ASN A 593 -25.13 -7.83 30.09
CA ASN A 593 -25.75 -8.38 31.29
C ASN A 593 -26.56 -7.30 32.01
N PHE A 594 -27.67 -7.68 32.62
CA PHE A 594 -28.55 -6.76 33.33
C PHE A 594 -28.88 -7.26 34.74
N LEU A 595 -29.03 -6.32 35.67
CA LEU A 595 -29.67 -6.54 36.96
C LEU A 595 -31.09 -5.98 36.90
N ILE A 596 -32.08 -6.85 37.05
CA ILE A 596 -33.49 -6.53 37.08
C ILE A 596 -33.94 -6.59 38.55
N MET A 597 -34.35 -5.46 39.11
CA MET A 597 -34.80 -5.38 40.49
C MET A 597 -36.29 -5.01 40.52
N GLU A 598 -37.11 -5.87 41.11
CA GLU A 598 -38.53 -5.56 41.33
C GLU A 598 -38.66 -4.45 42.37
N LYS A 599 -39.56 -3.49 42.11
CA LYS A 599 -39.88 -2.45 43.09
C LYS A 599 -40.55 -3.09 44.31
N ASN A 600 -39.90 -2.97 45.46
CA ASN A 600 -40.51 -3.32 46.75
C ASN A 600 -41.44 -2.18 47.21
N GLY A 601 -42.59 -2.47 47.82
CA GLY A 601 -43.52 -1.45 48.34
C GLY A 601 -42.96 -0.54 49.44
N ASN A 602 -41.76 -0.85 49.96
CA ASN A 602 -40.98 0.01 50.85
C ASN A 602 -40.16 1.10 50.14
N TRP A 603 -40.10 1.11 48.81
CA TRP A 603 -39.33 2.06 47.99
C TRP A 603 -39.86 3.50 48.09
N ASP A 604 -41.16 3.67 48.36
CA ASP A 604 -41.83 4.98 48.41
C ASP A 604 -41.95 5.56 49.84
N LYS A 605 -41.36 4.92 50.85
CA LYS A 605 -41.33 5.42 52.24
C LYS A 605 -39.94 5.98 52.59
N GLU A 606 -39.88 6.92 53.53
CA GLU A 606 -38.63 7.55 54.03
C GLU A 606 -37.51 6.53 54.21
N TRP A 607 -36.35 6.78 53.60
CA TRP A 607 -35.19 5.90 53.62
C TRP A 607 -34.71 5.66 55.06
N LYS A 608 -34.93 4.46 55.60
CA LYS A 608 -34.71 4.13 57.02
C LYS A 608 -33.30 3.61 57.37
N TYR A 609 -32.42 3.50 56.39
CA TYR A 609 -31.11 2.84 56.54
C TYR A 609 -29.99 3.86 56.72
N GLN A 610 -28.97 3.53 57.52
CA GLN A 610 -27.78 4.37 57.67
C GLN A 610 -26.94 4.44 56.37
N VAL A 611 -26.93 3.37 55.57
CA VAL A 611 -26.23 3.31 54.29
C VAL A 611 -27.13 3.83 53.16
N SER A 612 -26.53 4.53 52.19
CA SER A 612 -27.26 5.02 51.01
C SER A 612 -27.73 3.87 50.11
N PHE A 613 -28.87 4.05 49.44
CA PHE A 613 -29.38 3.11 48.44
C PHE A 613 -28.35 2.77 47.38
N GLU A 614 -27.63 3.80 46.91
CA GLU A 614 -26.59 3.66 45.89
C GLU A 614 -25.44 2.76 46.34
N SER A 615 -25.07 2.79 47.62
CA SER A 615 -24.02 1.91 48.16
C SER A 615 -24.46 0.45 48.23
N ILE A 616 -25.73 0.19 48.58
CA ILE A 616 -26.33 -1.15 48.53
C ILE A 616 -26.41 -1.64 47.08
N LEU A 617 -26.93 -0.81 46.18
CA LEU A 617 -27.05 -1.12 44.76
C LEU A 617 -25.69 -1.42 44.12
N ASN A 618 -24.67 -0.59 44.38
CA ASN A 618 -23.31 -0.82 43.88
C ASN A 618 -22.71 -2.12 44.39
N SER A 619 -23.02 -2.52 45.62
CA SER A 619 -22.57 -3.78 46.20
C SER A 619 -23.25 -5.00 45.54
N ILE A 620 -24.54 -4.89 45.24
CA ILE A 620 -25.29 -5.89 44.47
C ILE A 620 -24.72 -5.98 43.05
N ILE A 621 -24.56 -4.85 42.34
CA ILE A 621 -23.99 -4.79 40.99
C ILE A 621 -22.58 -5.43 40.95
N ALA A 622 -21.71 -5.09 41.90
CA ALA A 622 -20.38 -5.68 42.00
C ALA A 622 -20.45 -7.21 42.23
N SER A 623 -21.37 -7.69 43.07
CA SER A 623 -21.59 -9.12 43.30
C SER A 623 -22.09 -9.84 42.04
N CYS A 624 -22.95 -9.20 41.26
CA CYS A 624 -23.51 -9.70 40.01
C CYS A 624 -22.43 -9.84 38.94
N ILE A 625 -21.58 -8.82 38.76
CA ILE A 625 -20.46 -8.85 37.80
C ILE A 625 -19.51 -10.01 38.13
N VAL A 626 -19.09 -10.15 39.40
CA VAL A 626 -18.19 -11.24 39.83
C VAL A 626 -18.88 -12.60 39.72
N GLY A 627 -20.18 -12.67 40.02
CA GLY A 627 -20.99 -13.88 39.92
C GLY A 627 -21.02 -14.46 38.50
N LEU A 628 -21.25 -13.60 37.51
CA LEU A 628 -21.35 -13.97 36.10
C LEU A 628 -19.99 -14.27 35.45
N GLN A 629 -18.89 -13.75 36.01
CA GLN A 629 -17.53 -14.04 35.54
C GLN A 629 -17.05 -15.46 35.87
N ARG A 630 -17.69 -16.17 36.82
CA ARG A 630 -17.36 -17.57 37.16
C ARG A 630 -17.56 -18.52 35.97
N GLY A 631 -18.35 -18.09 35.00
CA GLY A 631 -18.60 -18.78 33.74
C GLY A 631 -19.63 -19.91 33.85
N GLY A 632 -20.06 -20.40 32.69
CA GLY A 632 -21.00 -21.52 32.62
C GLY A 632 -20.31 -22.88 32.73
N LYS A 633 -21.08 -23.96 32.62
CA LYS A 633 -20.60 -25.33 32.88
C LYS A 633 -20.03 -26.05 31.65
N ILE A 634 -20.04 -25.41 30.48
CA ILE A 634 -19.55 -26.05 29.25
C ILE A 634 -18.03 -25.95 29.18
N ALA A 635 -17.49 -24.74 29.22
CA ALA A 635 -16.06 -24.46 29.11
C ALA A 635 -15.58 -23.38 30.11
N ASN A 636 -16.42 -23.01 31.08
CA ASN A 636 -16.16 -21.96 32.08
C ASN A 636 -15.92 -20.57 31.48
N PHE A 637 -16.52 -20.27 30.31
CA PHE A 637 -16.44 -18.92 29.76
C PHE A 637 -17.41 -17.96 30.44
N PRO A 638 -17.07 -16.66 30.57
CA PRO A 638 -17.93 -15.66 31.19
C PRO A 638 -19.34 -15.64 30.59
N LEU A 639 -20.33 -15.41 31.45
CA LEU A 639 -21.72 -15.34 31.02
C LEU A 639 -22.02 -14.00 30.31
N TYR A 640 -22.71 -14.09 29.17
CA TYR A 640 -23.11 -12.99 28.29
C TYR A 640 -24.62 -13.01 28.07
N ALA A 641 -25.21 -11.83 27.90
CA ALA A 641 -26.65 -11.65 27.68
C ALA A 641 -27.49 -12.38 28.75
N CYS A 642 -27.14 -12.18 30.02
CA CYS A 642 -27.82 -12.77 31.17
C CYS A 642 -28.41 -11.68 32.08
N SER A 643 -29.66 -11.87 32.47
CA SER A 643 -30.37 -10.98 33.39
C SER A 643 -30.50 -11.61 34.77
N ILE A 644 -30.05 -10.92 35.81
CA ILE A 644 -30.23 -11.35 37.21
C ILE A 644 -31.48 -10.65 37.74
N LYS A 645 -32.50 -11.41 38.13
CA LYS A 645 -33.71 -10.87 38.73
C LYS A 645 -33.68 -11.01 40.24
N ILE A 646 -33.86 -9.88 40.94
CA ILE A 646 -34.09 -9.83 42.38
C ILE A 646 -35.57 -9.55 42.61
N ASN A 647 -36.23 -10.44 43.33
CA ASN A 647 -37.64 -10.33 43.64
C ASN A 647 -37.91 -9.27 44.71
N SER A 648 -39.13 -8.77 44.75
CA SER A 648 -39.59 -7.70 45.66
C SER A 648 -39.54 -8.03 47.16
N ASP A 649 -39.25 -9.28 47.54
CA ASP A 649 -39.21 -9.76 48.93
C ASP A 649 -37.85 -9.55 49.63
N TRP A 650 -36.95 -8.76 49.03
CA TRP A 650 -35.66 -8.46 49.63
C TRP A 650 -35.81 -7.55 50.87
N SER A 651 -35.13 -7.91 51.96
CA SER A 651 -35.08 -7.14 53.21
C SER A 651 -33.67 -7.10 53.79
N VAL A 652 -33.34 -5.97 54.41
CA VAL A 652 -32.03 -5.66 54.95
C VAL A 652 -32.22 -5.07 56.35
N PRO A 653 -31.37 -5.39 57.35
CA PRO A 653 -31.44 -4.78 58.67
C PRO A 653 -31.23 -3.25 58.66
N PRO A 654 -31.89 -2.48 59.55
CA PRO A 654 -31.76 -1.02 59.62
C PRO A 654 -30.38 -0.56 60.11
N ASP A 655 -29.68 -1.40 60.89
CA ASP A 655 -28.43 -1.07 61.60
C ASP A 655 -27.16 -1.38 60.77
N ILE A 656 -27.28 -1.61 59.47
CA ILE A 656 -26.10 -1.88 58.64
C ILE A 656 -25.20 -0.66 58.55
N GLU A 657 -23.92 -0.85 58.90
CA GLU A 657 -22.86 0.13 58.67
C GLU A 657 -22.06 -0.15 57.38
N THR A 658 -21.93 -1.42 56.96
CA THR A 658 -21.16 -1.79 55.76
C THR A 658 -21.91 -2.77 54.83
N PRO A 659 -21.89 -2.57 53.51
CA PRO A 659 -22.64 -3.41 52.57
C PRO A 659 -21.91 -4.71 52.18
N GLN A 660 -20.87 -5.11 52.91
CA GLN A 660 -20.04 -6.29 52.58
C GLN A 660 -20.80 -7.61 52.71
N GLU A 661 -21.70 -7.71 53.68
CA GLU A 661 -22.52 -8.92 53.87
C GLU A 661 -23.51 -9.12 52.73
N ILE A 662 -24.12 -8.03 52.23
CA ILE A 662 -25.01 -8.04 51.07
C ILE A 662 -24.26 -8.59 49.84
N LEU A 663 -23.05 -8.09 49.59
CA LEU A 663 -22.19 -8.58 48.50
C LEU A 663 -21.94 -10.09 48.61
N LYS A 664 -21.65 -10.59 49.80
CA LYS A 664 -21.39 -12.02 50.04
C LYS A 664 -22.65 -12.87 49.83
N ILE A 665 -23.80 -12.42 50.35
CA ILE A 665 -25.08 -13.12 50.26
C ILE A 665 -25.51 -13.23 48.79
N THR A 666 -25.58 -12.10 48.08
CA THR A 666 -26.03 -12.06 46.69
C THR A 666 -25.11 -12.88 45.78
N ARG A 667 -23.79 -12.81 45.98
CA ARG A 667 -22.83 -13.64 45.23
C ARG A 667 -23.03 -15.14 45.46
N ASN A 668 -23.26 -15.56 46.71
CA ASN A 668 -23.48 -16.98 47.02
C ASN A 668 -24.79 -17.49 46.44
N LEU A 669 -25.85 -16.67 46.42
CA LEU A 669 -27.11 -16.99 45.76
C LEU A 669 -26.94 -17.20 44.26
N ILE A 670 -26.20 -16.30 43.58
CA ILE A 670 -25.89 -16.45 42.16
C ILE A 670 -25.12 -17.75 41.90
N PHE A 671 -24.13 -18.06 42.73
CA PHE A 671 -23.38 -19.31 42.62
C PHE A 671 -24.25 -20.55 42.83
N LYS A 672 -25.21 -20.50 43.76
CA LYS A 672 -26.14 -21.60 43.98
C LYS A 672 -27.05 -21.80 42.76
N ALA A 673 -27.65 -20.71 42.26
CA ALA A 673 -28.51 -20.76 41.07
C ALA A 673 -27.78 -21.27 39.82
N LEU A 674 -26.52 -20.89 39.61
CA LEU A 674 -25.68 -21.42 38.53
C LEU A 674 -25.29 -22.90 38.74
N ASN A 675 -25.00 -23.30 39.98
CA ASN A 675 -24.67 -24.69 40.31
C ASN A 675 -25.86 -25.64 40.18
N ASP A 676 -27.09 -25.17 40.38
CA ASP A 676 -28.29 -26.00 40.23
C ASP A 676 -28.69 -26.19 38.75
N LEU A 677 -28.17 -25.34 37.84
CA LEU A 677 -28.41 -25.47 36.42
C LEU A 677 -27.67 -26.68 35.82
N LYS A 678 -28.37 -27.50 35.03
CA LYS A 678 -27.75 -28.59 34.26
C LYS A 678 -26.90 -28.03 33.11
N PRO A 679 -25.81 -28.72 32.70
CA PRO A 679 -24.96 -28.29 31.59
C PRO A 679 -25.72 -28.13 30.26
N GLU A 680 -26.76 -28.93 30.01
CA GLU A 680 -27.62 -28.87 28.81
C GLU A 680 -28.40 -27.55 28.67
N LYS A 681 -28.51 -26.75 29.74
CA LYS A 681 -29.21 -25.46 29.74
C LYS A 681 -28.30 -24.28 29.39
N TYR A 682 -26.99 -24.53 29.28
CA TYR A 682 -26.02 -23.55 28.79
C TYR A 682 -25.87 -23.68 27.28
N ASN A 683 -25.53 -22.57 26.64
CA ASN A 683 -25.09 -22.54 25.26
C ASN A 683 -23.80 -21.75 25.14
N LEU A 684 -22.90 -22.23 24.28
CA LEU A 684 -21.71 -21.48 23.88
C LEU A 684 -22.12 -20.42 22.86
N LEU A 685 -21.55 -19.23 23.01
CA LEU A 685 -21.67 -18.12 22.08
C LEU A 685 -20.33 -17.88 21.38
N GLU A 686 -20.39 -17.60 20.09
CA GLU A 686 -19.24 -17.19 19.29
C GLU A 686 -19.43 -15.80 18.68
N PRO A 687 -18.35 -15.03 18.50
CA PRO A 687 -18.41 -13.72 17.88
C PRO A 687 -18.67 -13.83 16.37
N ILE A 688 -19.68 -13.10 15.92
CA ILE A 688 -20.05 -12.95 14.52
C ILE A 688 -19.63 -11.57 14.03
N MET A 689 -19.11 -11.55 12.81
CA MET A 689 -18.66 -10.35 12.13
C MET A 689 -19.57 -10.01 10.96
N ASN A 690 -19.83 -8.72 10.77
CA ASN A 690 -20.36 -8.17 9.53
C ASN A 690 -19.22 -8.10 8.51
N LEU A 691 -19.41 -8.79 7.38
CA LEU A 691 -18.49 -8.88 6.26
C LEU A 691 -19.06 -8.08 5.09
N ASP A 692 -18.33 -7.05 4.69
CA ASP A 692 -18.61 -6.27 3.47
C ASP A 692 -17.56 -6.61 2.42
N LEU A 693 -17.95 -7.34 1.38
CA LEU A 693 -17.05 -7.92 0.39
C LEU A 693 -17.30 -7.33 -1.00
N THR A 694 -16.29 -6.69 -1.59
CA THR A 694 -16.36 -6.07 -2.91
C THR A 694 -15.62 -6.93 -3.93
N ILE A 695 -16.33 -7.41 -4.96
CA ILE A 695 -15.78 -8.28 -6.01
C ILE A 695 -16.32 -7.95 -7.40
N PRO A 696 -15.60 -8.32 -8.48
CA PRO A 696 -16.13 -8.24 -9.84
C PRO A 696 -17.36 -9.14 -10.02
N GLN A 697 -18.31 -8.72 -10.85
CA GLN A 697 -19.53 -9.49 -11.15
C GLN A 697 -19.23 -10.91 -11.70
N SER A 698 -18.11 -11.11 -12.39
CA SER A 698 -17.70 -12.43 -12.93
C SER A 698 -17.49 -13.47 -11.84
N ASP A 699 -17.03 -13.06 -10.65
CA ASP A 699 -16.50 -13.97 -9.64
C ASP A 699 -17.51 -14.27 -8.52
N VAL A 700 -18.64 -13.54 -8.50
CA VAL A 700 -19.68 -13.58 -7.46
C VAL A 700 -20.16 -15.00 -7.16
N GLY A 701 -20.41 -15.82 -8.19
CA GLY A 701 -20.93 -17.17 -7.98
C GLY A 701 -19.98 -18.07 -7.20
N THR A 702 -18.68 -18.02 -7.50
CA THR A 702 -17.66 -18.84 -6.84
C THR A 702 -17.43 -18.41 -5.39
N VAL A 703 -17.43 -17.10 -5.15
CA VAL A 703 -17.24 -16.52 -3.82
C VAL A 703 -18.44 -16.82 -2.92
N LEU A 704 -19.66 -16.71 -3.44
CA LEU A 704 -20.88 -17.01 -2.69
C LEU A 704 -20.94 -18.47 -2.23
N GLN A 705 -20.48 -19.39 -3.07
CA GLN A 705 -20.42 -20.83 -2.75
C GLN A 705 -19.44 -21.10 -1.60
N ASP A 706 -18.27 -20.46 -1.60
CA ASP A 706 -17.27 -20.63 -0.53
C ASP A 706 -17.74 -20.02 0.79
N LEU A 707 -18.31 -18.80 0.74
CA LEU A 707 -18.88 -18.12 1.90
C LEU A 707 -19.96 -18.97 2.56
N THR A 708 -20.92 -19.46 1.80
CA THR A 708 -22.04 -20.25 2.35
C THR A 708 -21.60 -21.65 2.79
N GLY A 709 -20.72 -22.29 2.02
CA GLY A 709 -20.32 -23.68 2.25
C GLY A 709 -19.24 -23.83 3.32
N ALA A 710 -18.05 -23.29 3.06
CA ALA A 710 -16.88 -23.47 3.93
C ALA A 710 -16.92 -22.53 5.14
N ARG A 711 -17.33 -21.27 4.93
CA ARG A 711 -17.30 -20.23 5.97
C ARG A 711 -18.58 -20.11 6.77
N LYS A 712 -19.63 -20.85 6.38
CA LYS A 712 -20.96 -20.85 7.02
C LYS A 712 -21.52 -19.43 7.17
N ALA A 713 -21.26 -18.58 6.17
CA ALA A 713 -21.71 -17.21 6.12
C ALA A 713 -23.22 -17.13 5.88
N GLN A 714 -23.90 -16.21 6.55
CA GLN A 714 -25.26 -15.83 6.22
C GLN A 714 -25.24 -14.57 5.33
N ILE A 715 -25.62 -14.73 4.06
CA ILE A 715 -25.66 -13.61 3.11
C ILE A 715 -26.88 -12.72 3.43
N LEU A 716 -26.63 -11.41 3.61
CA LEU A 716 -27.67 -10.41 3.89
C LEU A 716 -28.15 -9.73 2.62
N SER A 717 -27.23 -9.21 1.80
CA SER A 717 -27.55 -8.51 0.55
C SER A 717 -26.42 -8.61 -0.47
N ILE A 718 -26.77 -8.42 -1.74
CA ILE A 718 -25.83 -8.25 -2.86
C ILE A 718 -26.20 -6.96 -3.57
N GLU A 719 -25.38 -5.92 -3.39
CA GLU A 719 -25.59 -4.57 -3.88
C GLU A 719 -24.67 -4.27 -5.08
N ASP A 720 -25.08 -3.32 -5.93
CA ASP A 720 -24.22 -2.76 -6.98
C ASP A 720 -23.43 -1.57 -6.42
N GLU A 721 -22.14 -1.47 -6.74
CA GLU A 721 -21.30 -0.34 -6.29
C GLU A 721 -21.89 1.02 -6.75
N SER A 722 -22.62 1.04 -7.88
CA SER A 722 -23.25 2.25 -8.43
C SER A 722 -24.50 2.74 -7.67
N SER A 723 -25.13 1.92 -6.84
CA SER A 723 -26.37 2.32 -6.12
C SER A 723 -26.11 3.10 -4.82
N VAL A 724 -24.87 3.13 -4.33
CA VAL A 724 -24.55 3.72 -3.01
C VAL A 724 -24.19 5.22 -3.10
N SER A 725 -24.01 5.77 -4.30
CA SER A 725 -23.49 7.14 -4.45
C SER A 725 -24.23 8.06 -5.45
N ASN A 726 -25.53 7.87 -5.72
CA ASN A 726 -26.28 8.84 -6.55
C ASN A 726 -27.80 8.81 -6.31
N SER A 727 -28.28 9.57 -5.33
CA SER A 727 -29.63 10.15 -5.38
C SER A 727 -29.56 11.49 -6.13
N GLY A 728 -29.72 11.42 -7.46
CA GLY A 728 -29.99 12.58 -8.30
C GLY A 728 -28.99 12.81 -9.43
N ALA A 729 -29.23 12.17 -10.57
CA ALA A 729 -29.13 12.76 -11.92
C ALA A 729 -29.32 11.66 -12.97
N SER A 730 -30.50 11.64 -13.57
CA SER A 730 -30.85 10.86 -14.75
C SER A 730 -30.37 11.55 -16.02
N THR A 731 -29.44 10.95 -16.77
CA THR A 731 -29.44 10.94 -18.25
C THR A 731 -28.37 9.96 -18.77
N CYS A 732 -28.82 8.84 -19.33
CA CYS A 732 -27.95 7.88 -20.01
C CYS A 732 -27.76 8.32 -21.46
N ASN A 733 -26.56 8.78 -21.81
CA ASN A 733 -26.07 8.78 -23.19
C ASN A 733 -25.12 7.59 -23.36
N SER A 734 -25.46 6.68 -24.27
CA SER A 734 -24.62 5.60 -24.76
C SER A 734 -23.36 6.15 -25.45
N PRO A 735 -22.13 5.68 -25.14
CA PRO A 735 -20.95 6.11 -25.88
C PRO A 735 -20.60 5.09 -26.97
N GLU A 736 -21.12 5.28 -28.19
CA GLU A 736 -20.46 4.78 -29.40
C GLU A 736 -19.48 5.86 -29.91
N ASN A 737 -18.21 5.45 -30.10
CA ASN A 737 -17.10 6.10 -30.82
C ASN A 737 -16.44 7.39 -30.25
N SER A 738 -15.16 7.29 -29.87
CA SER A 738 -14.09 8.30 -30.15
C SER A 738 -12.75 7.96 -29.47
N ASN A 739 -11.86 7.23 -30.17
CA ASN A 739 -10.39 7.33 -30.06
C ASN A 739 -9.77 6.29 -31.01
N ARG A 740 -9.59 6.63 -32.28
CA ARG A 740 -8.86 5.78 -33.23
C ARG A 740 -7.36 6.06 -33.11
N ILE A 741 -6.72 5.50 -32.09
CA ILE A 741 -5.26 5.44 -32.04
C ILE A 741 -4.83 4.25 -32.90
N TYR A 742 -3.91 4.47 -33.83
CA TYR A 742 -3.38 3.38 -34.65
C TYR A 742 -2.44 2.52 -33.80
N ILE A 743 -2.81 1.25 -33.63
CA ILE A 743 -2.01 0.25 -32.93
C ILE A 743 -1.59 -0.79 -33.98
N PRO A 744 -0.29 -1.06 -34.17
CA PRO A 744 0.16 -2.02 -35.16
C PRO A 744 -0.40 -3.42 -34.84
N SER A 745 -0.74 -4.16 -35.88
CA SER A 745 -1.19 -5.55 -35.77
C SER A 745 -0.01 -6.46 -35.42
N ASP A 746 -0.19 -7.36 -34.46
CA ASP A 746 0.86 -8.31 -34.08
C ASP A 746 1.06 -9.39 -35.15
N ALA A 747 2.32 -9.67 -35.49
CA ALA A 747 2.68 -10.72 -36.46
C ALA A 747 2.41 -12.14 -35.94
N VAL A 748 2.29 -12.31 -34.62
CA VAL A 748 2.13 -13.62 -33.94
C VAL A 748 0.65 -14.03 -33.87
N THR A 749 -0.27 -13.08 -33.78
CA THR A 749 -1.70 -13.34 -33.55
C THR A 749 -2.44 -13.81 -34.81
N THR A 750 -1.90 -13.58 -36.01
CA THR A 750 -2.51 -14.00 -37.28
C THR A 750 -2.53 -15.52 -37.49
N LEU A 751 -1.80 -16.31 -36.70
CA LEU A 751 -1.84 -17.78 -36.74
C LEU A 751 -2.85 -18.40 -35.76
N HIS A 752 -3.25 -17.69 -34.70
CA HIS A 752 -4.16 -18.21 -33.66
C HIS A 752 -5.61 -17.69 -33.78
N ALA A 753 -5.86 -16.68 -34.61
CA ALA A 753 -7.16 -16.02 -34.76
C ALA A 753 -8.28 -16.86 -35.43
N THR A 754 -8.06 -18.15 -35.72
CA THR A 754 -9.09 -19.02 -36.36
C THR A 754 -9.96 -19.78 -35.36
N LYS A 755 -9.81 -19.63 -34.03
CA LYS A 755 -10.65 -20.33 -33.05
C LYS A 755 -11.59 -19.46 -32.18
N ASP A 756 -11.33 -18.16 -32.01
CA ASP A 756 -12.07 -17.35 -31.02
C ASP A 756 -13.10 -16.36 -31.58
N LYS A 757 -13.79 -16.73 -32.68
CA LYS A 757 -14.87 -15.89 -33.24
C LYS A 757 -16.24 -16.06 -32.54
N LYS A 758 -16.31 -16.67 -31.35
CA LYS A 758 -17.59 -16.91 -30.65
C LYS A 758 -17.85 -16.13 -29.35
N ASN A 759 -16.91 -15.38 -28.79
CA ASN A 759 -17.10 -14.70 -27.49
C ASN A 759 -17.02 -13.16 -27.57
N THR A 760 -17.65 -12.55 -28.56
CA THR A 760 -17.81 -11.07 -28.65
C THR A 760 -19.17 -10.61 -28.11
N GLN A 761 -19.53 -11.02 -26.89
CA GLN A 761 -20.67 -10.50 -26.13
C GLN A 761 -20.38 -10.50 -24.61
N GLU A 762 -19.30 -9.86 -24.17
CA GLU A 762 -19.05 -9.64 -22.73
C GLU A 762 -18.49 -8.23 -22.48
N THR A 763 -19.25 -7.20 -22.86
CA THR A 763 -18.93 -5.79 -22.53
C THR A 763 -19.56 -5.31 -21.22
N SER A 764 -20.18 -6.18 -20.44
CA SER A 764 -20.85 -5.86 -19.15
C SER A 764 -20.07 -6.27 -17.89
N SER A 765 -18.85 -6.82 -18.02
CA SER A 765 -18.16 -7.54 -16.95
C SER A 765 -17.45 -6.70 -15.87
N ASN A 766 -17.50 -5.37 -15.94
CA ASN A 766 -16.75 -4.49 -15.03
C ASN A 766 -17.58 -3.84 -13.91
N VAL A 767 -18.83 -4.27 -13.69
CA VAL A 767 -19.60 -3.82 -12.53
C VAL A 767 -19.09 -4.56 -11.30
N LYS A 768 -18.67 -3.84 -10.26
CA LYS A 768 -18.37 -4.46 -8.97
C LYS A 768 -19.65 -4.63 -8.17
N LYS A 769 -19.73 -5.76 -7.49
CA LYS A 769 -20.79 -6.12 -6.55
C LYS A 769 -20.25 -6.07 -5.14
N ILE A 770 -21.07 -5.60 -4.21
CA ILE A 770 -20.81 -5.60 -2.78
C ILE A 770 -21.70 -6.68 -2.15
N ILE A 771 -21.11 -7.70 -1.57
CA ILE A 771 -21.80 -8.76 -0.82
C ILE A 771 -21.70 -8.39 0.66
N LYS A 772 -22.85 -8.20 1.31
CA LYS A 772 -22.93 -8.06 2.77
C LYS A 772 -23.32 -9.39 3.38
N ALA A 773 -22.56 -9.88 4.34
CA ALA A 773 -22.80 -11.16 4.99
C ALA A 773 -22.44 -11.12 6.49
N LYS A 774 -22.98 -12.06 7.27
CA LYS A 774 -22.55 -12.34 8.64
C LYS A 774 -21.71 -13.61 8.67
N VAL A 775 -20.54 -13.57 9.29
CA VAL A 775 -19.60 -14.70 9.34
C VAL A 775 -19.00 -14.88 10.74
N PRO A 776 -18.87 -16.12 11.25
CA PRO A 776 -18.13 -16.36 12.49
C PRO A 776 -16.66 -15.94 12.38
N LEU A 777 -16.16 -15.20 13.38
CA LEU A 777 -14.79 -14.65 13.38
C LEU A 777 -13.73 -15.73 13.12
N ARG A 778 -13.91 -16.91 13.72
CA ARG A 778 -12.97 -18.03 13.57
C ARG A 778 -12.75 -18.45 12.12
N GLU A 779 -13.80 -18.47 11.30
CA GLU A 779 -13.74 -18.98 9.92
C GLU A 779 -13.17 -17.95 8.95
N ILE A 780 -13.30 -16.66 9.27
CA ILE A 780 -12.92 -15.57 8.36
C ILE A 780 -11.46 -15.14 8.54
N THR A 781 -10.82 -15.46 9.67
CA THR A 781 -9.42 -15.07 9.99
C THR A 781 -8.39 -15.43 8.90
N THR A 782 -8.62 -16.51 8.14
CA THR A 782 -7.73 -16.99 7.07
C THR A 782 -8.34 -16.86 5.66
N TYR A 783 -9.46 -16.14 5.51
CA TYR A 783 -10.25 -16.19 4.29
C TYR A 783 -9.59 -15.52 3.08
N THR A 784 -8.74 -14.52 3.30
CA THR A 784 -8.22 -13.66 2.25
C THR A 784 -7.47 -14.39 1.13
N ASN A 785 -6.64 -15.39 1.43
CA ASN A 785 -5.94 -16.15 0.37
C ASN A 785 -6.93 -16.87 -0.53
N LYS A 786 -7.97 -17.45 0.09
CA LYS A 786 -9.01 -18.14 -0.64
C LYS A 786 -9.81 -17.15 -1.49
N LEU A 787 -10.22 -16.02 -0.92
CA LEU A 787 -10.91 -14.97 -1.68
C LEU A 787 -10.06 -14.44 -2.85
N ARG A 788 -8.78 -14.17 -2.62
CA ARG A 788 -7.86 -13.69 -3.66
C ARG A 788 -7.71 -14.70 -4.79
N SER A 789 -7.58 -15.99 -4.45
CA SER A 789 -7.55 -17.06 -5.44
C SER A 789 -8.85 -17.14 -6.25
N LEU A 790 -10.01 -17.00 -5.59
CA LEU A 790 -11.33 -17.04 -6.25
C LEU A 790 -11.61 -15.80 -7.11
N SER A 791 -11.08 -14.63 -6.73
CA SER A 791 -11.34 -13.34 -7.39
C SER A 791 -10.18 -12.80 -8.22
N GLN A 792 -9.17 -13.63 -8.52
CA GLN A 792 -7.94 -13.23 -9.23
C GLN A 792 -7.27 -11.99 -8.61
N GLY A 793 -7.30 -11.88 -7.29
CA GLY A 793 -6.71 -10.76 -6.53
C GLY A 793 -7.50 -9.45 -6.57
N ARG A 794 -8.71 -9.43 -7.14
CA ARG A 794 -9.56 -8.23 -7.25
C ARG A 794 -10.50 -8.04 -6.05
N GLY A 795 -10.78 -9.12 -5.31
CA GLY A 795 -11.66 -9.08 -4.15
C GLY A 795 -11.03 -8.37 -2.95
N GLU A 796 -11.83 -7.54 -2.31
CA GLU A 796 -11.52 -6.87 -1.05
C GLU A 796 -12.66 -7.13 -0.07
N PHE A 797 -12.36 -7.21 1.22
CA PHE A 797 -13.40 -7.27 2.24
C PHE A 797 -13.02 -6.45 3.46
N ASN A 798 -14.04 -5.92 4.13
CA ASN A 798 -13.94 -5.32 5.45
C ASN A 798 -14.73 -6.19 6.45
N ILE A 799 -14.25 -6.24 7.68
CA ILE A 799 -14.87 -7.00 8.76
C ILE A 799 -15.08 -6.08 9.96
N GLU A 800 -16.31 -6.02 10.45
CA GLU A 800 -16.66 -5.31 11.67
C GLU A 800 -17.36 -6.26 12.65
N TYR A 801 -17.12 -6.10 13.94
CA TYR A 801 -17.80 -6.90 14.95
C TYR A 801 -19.31 -6.60 14.90
N SER A 802 -20.14 -7.65 14.85
CA SER A 802 -21.59 -7.53 14.89
C SER A 802 -22.12 -7.77 16.30
N ASP A 803 -22.10 -9.03 16.72
CA ASP A 803 -22.70 -9.52 17.97
C ASP A 803 -22.21 -10.95 18.26
N MET A 804 -22.60 -11.51 19.40
CA MET A 804 -22.40 -12.91 19.78
C MET A 804 -23.61 -13.76 19.38
N GLU A 805 -23.41 -14.83 18.62
CA GLU A 805 -24.48 -15.76 18.25
C GLU A 805 -24.28 -17.16 18.87
N LYS A 806 -25.40 -17.88 19.04
CA LYS A 806 -25.40 -19.23 19.62
C LYS A 806 -24.76 -20.22 18.67
N VAL A 807 -23.78 -20.96 19.19
CA VAL A 807 -23.10 -22.04 18.46
C VAL A 807 -24.07 -23.20 18.26
N THR A 808 -24.10 -23.75 17.04
CA THR A 808 -24.87 -24.96 16.71
C THR A 808 -24.24 -26.21 17.32
N ASN A 809 -25.05 -27.23 17.65
CA ASN A 809 -24.56 -28.46 18.31
C ASN A 809 -23.43 -29.16 17.55
N ASP A 810 -23.50 -29.21 16.21
CA ASP A 810 -22.45 -29.82 15.37
C ASP A 810 -21.12 -29.08 15.49
N ARG A 811 -21.18 -27.74 15.63
CA ARG A 811 -20.01 -26.87 15.75
C ARG A 811 -19.46 -26.86 17.18
N LEU A 812 -20.33 -27.01 18.18
CA LEU A 812 -19.93 -27.07 19.58
C LEU A 812 -18.92 -28.20 19.85
N GLN A 813 -19.14 -29.39 19.28
CA GLN A 813 -18.20 -30.50 19.44
C GLN A 813 -16.82 -30.20 18.85
N SER A 814 -16.78 -29.55 17.67
CA SER A 814 -15.51 -29.17 17.06
C SER A 814 -14.75 -28.12 17.89
N ILE A 815 -15.47 -27.14 18.46
CA ILE A 815 -14.85 -26.09 19.28
C ILE A 815 -14.32 -26.69 20.58
N LEU A 816 -15.07 -27.57 21.24
CA LEU A 816 -14.66 -28.23 22.49
C LEU A 816 -13.50 -29.21 22.33
N HIS A 817 -13.28 -29.76 21.13
CA HIS A 817 -12.12 -30.59 20.86
C HIS A 817 -10.84 -29.76 20.70
N ASP A 818 -10.97 -28.53 20.22
CA ASP A 818 -9.85 -27.65 19.93
C ASP A 818 -9.46 -26.74 21.11
N LEU A 819 -10.38 -26.57 22.08
CA LEU A 819 -10.13 -25.97 23.40
C LEU A 819 -9.52 -27.00 24.36
#